data_AF-A0A6J3CBP7-F1
#
_entry.id   AF-A0A6J3CBP7-F1
#
_cell.length_a   1.000
_cell.length_b   1.000
_cell.length_c   1.000
_cell.angle_alpha   90.00
_cell.angle_beta   90.00
_cell.angle_gamma   90.00
#
_symmetry.space_group_name_H-M   'P 1'
#
loop_
_entity.id
_entity.type
_entity.pdbx_description
1 polymer ?
#
loop_
_entity_poly.entity_id
_entity_poly.type
_entity_poly.pdbx_seq_one_letter_code
_entity_poly.pdbx_strand_id
1 'polypeptide(L)'
;MLREYMEQSLVSVLQLLQRALALERAFAAAAAAAGRALAIVGLSKLILEPEGPENSDRLVTCCKVLAHTATLGTAAARAVALLSRALQPPAAARHLLAAVTQRHSLAAQVRHGFVECLEAEEWAQGDEGAAIREAKEGVIALLLQVLPTAPPNFAHFLLGYQLTEDVSRSALHEAGAAGSPRTCLHAVLDLLDDHLARGPHQHHQHQQQQQHRAPRAPRPADREADTLVESCYQLVYWLAARPATSAPALRLLRARDYFLARHVKAVIDLDAASPAWLRARSWGARHHAALAALLAALTLTAHHPAQEWEWCVIRRSLEGLRVTAAAVPEPRWQLFHAHQLRRAIAACDLPAAGTGGKRISVSRLHAVLAHELAALHATAPQRALVAHELHKVLDYVTEVNKQRNLAATLTHYYDSWRQLTEILFCVAPEDILNLESRKNLLLNILQDLLNKIPPAEVLPQIGNLASGTVLLLLVNLRHCYILQKRDSNLKSSDFETTFFGPSNQIMQTKSLTLKFILHKILSWILVSGSSTQKMRVNLYGALLNYLNIVNLKPSPAEPEEEMNSMYVSRLDSSKARPSKEESSLKSMVIDVISSFGDNLCSIVCSDCIGAGHDVCRMVALSCLDTLIEINPRTEWMNTLTNQGYLRSLIESLLQDDEGLRETLEPSPKSLRVLYVFESKMALLLKMAGSRVGAETLLAQGALCSLARLRALAAHPDTLAAASRPRDQPHFVPSVAARFRQIIVPVLALCDALLTTLGTDNHSCLVQIAHLLLSHLECIDMVLRAAHPDSPVELLTEVEALTSVIARASNREVLSGVQGEGGAGSVAGQQRLQALMLALLARFAHPPLPPHLPQPRPGHDTLYYKIVCNLLTYARNIMDCEGSRVVVRATLAGGGGGEGAPASAPCCGDLVRLLQVLLQRLQLHDKLLATVHHQLQNVSTMTLDDMRKLVTEQAAEEAAEAAGEAGEAREAGEPWSPAETRARCVRQLARRRRARRAALQRCRFALEAALQLLWAHLHVYLRLTAAPQPVSATGDLSVSVSMAWRAAGGEELPELRKGLAAVFNDRFTEQLIDTAKNQPPAYRDFVEVLLKDIKSMIQFSSL
;
A
#
# COMPACT_ATOMS: atom_id res chain seq x y z
N MET A 1 -68.05 -21.48 -21.27
CA MET A 1 -69.01 -20.37 -21.04
C MET A 1 -68.90 -19.77 -19.64
N LEU A 2 -69.60 -20.22 -18.59
CA LEU A 2 -69.60 -19.51 -17.29
C LEU A 2 -68.19 -19.38 -16.66
N ARG A 3 -67.38 -20.44 -16.73
CA ARG A 3 -66.00 -20.46 -16.23
C ARG A 3 -65.09 -19.45 -16.94
N GLU A 4 -65.12 -19.41 -18.28
CA GLU A 4 -64.31 -18.47 -19.07
C GLU A 4 -64.70 -17.01 -18.78
N TYR A 5 -66.00 -16.71 -18.61
CA TYR A 5 -66.44 -15.37 -18.22
C TYR A 5 -65.94 -14.96 -16.83
N MET A 6 -65.91 -15.90 -15.88
CA MET A 6 -65.35 -15.64 -14.54
C MET A 6 -63.84 -15.38 -14.59
N GLU A 7 -63.10 -16.16 -15.37
CA GLU A 7 -61.65 -16.01 -15.56
C GLU A 7 -61.31 -14.66 -16.24
N GLN A 8 -62.02 -14.30 -17.30
CA GLN A 8 -61.86 -13.00 -17.98
C GLN A 8 -62.24 -11.82 -17.08
N SER A 9 -63.28 -11.98 -16.26
CA SER A 9 -63.69 -10.95 -15.29
C SER A 9 -62.59 -10.73 -14.24
N LEU A 10 -62.00 -11.80 -13.71
CA LEU A 10 -60.89 -11.72 -12.76
C LEU A 10 -59.68 -10.98 -13.37
N VAL A 11 -59.28 -11.34 -14.59
CA VAL A 11 -58.18 -10.66 -15.30
C VAL A 11 -58.47 -9.17 -15.49
N SER A 12 -59.69 -8.82 -15.90
CA SER A 12 -60.11 -7.43 -16.12
C SER A 12 -60.08 -6.61 -14.83
N VAL A 13 -60.54 -7.19 -13.72
CA VAL A 13 -60.52 -6.55 -12.39
C VAL A 13 -59.08 -6.28 -11.94
N LEU A 14 -58.20 -7.29 -12.04
CA LEU A 14 -56.78 -7.13 -11.65
C LEU A 14 -56.08 -6.08 -12.50
N GLN A 15 -56.35 -6.04 -13.81
CA GLN A 15 -55.78 -5.05 -14.72
C GLN A 15 -56.26 -3.63 -14.40
N LEU A 16 -57.54 -3.45 -14.07
CA LEU A 16 -58.11 -2.16 -13.68
C LEU A 16 -57.46 -1.65 -12.38
N LEU A 17 -57.35 -2.50 -11.37
CA LEU A 17 -56.71 -2.16 -10.10
C LEU A 17 -55.23 -1.81 -10.29
N GLN A 18 -54.51 -2.60 -11.09
CA GLN A 18 -53.09 -2.36 -11.40
C GLN A 18 -52.91 -0.99 -12.08
N ARG A 19 -53.76 -0.67 -13.06
CA ARG A 19 -53.71 0.59 -13.80
C ARG A 19 -54.09 1.78 -12.91
N ALA A 20 -55.08 1.63 -12.05
CA ALA A 20 -55.51 2.66 -11.11
C ALA A 20 -54.38 3.00 -10.12
N LEU A 21 -53.70 2.00 -9.52
CA LEU A 21 -52.53 2.23 -8.67
C LEU A 21 -51.38 2.92 -9.42
N ALA A 22 -51.18 2.59 -10.69
CA ALA A 22 -50.13 3.21 -11.50
C ALA A 22 -50.36 4.71 -11.76
N LEU A 23 -51.63 5.13 -11.85
CA LEU A 23 -52.03 6.51 -12.13
C LEU A 23 -52.28 7.35 -10.86
N GLU A 24 -52.36 6.72 -9.69
CA GLU A 24 -52.73 7.36 -8.41
C GLU A 24 -51.90 8.64 -8.12
N ARG A 25 -50.57 8.59 -8.27
CA ARG A 25 -49.71 9.75 -8.03
C ARG A 25 -49.92 10.88 -9.03
N ALA A 26 -50.09 10.55 -10.31
CA ALA A 26 -50.32 11.54 -11.36
C ALA A 26 -51.69 12.20 -11.19
N PHE A 27 -52.70 11.42 -10.82
CA PHE A 27 -54.03 11.91 -10.52
C PHE A 27 -54.04 12.82 -9.28
N ALA A 28 -53.37 12.42 -8.19
CA ALA A 28 -53.25 13.25 -7.00
C ALA A 28 -52.51 14.58 -7.27
N ALA A 29 -51.44 14.55 -8.07
CA ALA A 29 -50.71 15.75 -8.47
C ALA A 29 -51.56 16.68 -9.36
N ALA A 30 -52.29 16.13 -10.33
CA ALA A 30 -53.20 16.90 -11.18
C ALA A 30 -54.37 17.50 -10.37
N ALA A 31 -54.92 16.77 -9.41
CA ALA A 31 -55.97 17.24 -8.52
C ALA A 31 -55.48 18.37 -7.60
N ALA A 32 -54.25 18.25 -7.06
CA ALA A 32 -53.61 19.30 -6.27
C ALA A 32 -53.36 20.57 -7.12
N ALA A 33 -52.86 20.41 -8.35
CA ALA A 33 -52.64 21.52 -9.28
C ALA A 33 -53.93 22.23 -9.71
N ALA A 34 -55.06 21.50 -9.75
CA ALA A 34 -56.38 22.07 -10.05
C ALA A 34 -56.96 22.93 -8.91
N GLY A 35 -56.28 23.04 -7.77
CA GLY A 35 -56.64 23.96 -6.67
C GLY A 35 -57.97 23.63 -5.96
N ARG A 36 -58.47 22.39 -6.08
CA ARG A 36 -59.73 21.97 -5.44
C ARG A 36 -59.46 21.35 -4.07
N ALA A 37 -60.20 21.78 -3.04
CA ALA A 37 -60.16 21.24 -1.69
C ALA A 37 -60.91 19.89 -1.59
N LEU A 38 -60.45 18.86 -2.31
CA LEU A 38 -61.02 17.51 -2.26
C LEU A 38 -60.07 16.57 -1.50
N ALA A 39 -60.59 15.88 -0.49
CA ALA A 39 -59.86 14.80 0.19
C ALA A 39 -59.90 13.53 -0.67
N ILE A 40 -58.82 13.27 -1.41
CA ILE A 40 -58.70 12.06 -2.23
C ILE A 40 -58.05 10.96 -1.39
N VAL A 41 -58.82 9.90 -1.11
CA VAL A 41 -58.27 8.67 -0.52
C VAL A 41 -57.68 7.83 -1.65
N GLY A 42 -56.37 7.59 -1.59
CA GLY A 42 -55.66 6.78 -2.55
C GLY A 42 -56.08 5.31 -2.53
N LEU A 43 -56.12 4.68 -3.70
CA LEU A 43 -56.40 3.25 -3.84
C LEU A 43 -55.38 2.40 -3.06
N SER A 44 -54.14 2.88 -2.94
CA SER A 44 -53.09 2.29 -2.09
C SER A 44 -53.49 2.09 -0.62
N LYS A 45 -54.43 2.89 -0.09
CA LYS A 45 -55.00 2.71 1.25
C LYS A 45 -56.25 1.83 1.21
N LEU A 46 -57.15 2.06 0.25
CA LEU A 46 -58.40 1.31 0.13
C LEU A 46 -58.17 -0.19 -0.11
N ILE A 47 -57.10 -0.57 -0.81
CA ILE A 47 -56.79 -1.98 -1.07
C ILE A 47 -56.38 -2.76 0.20
N LEU A 48 -56.01 -2.06 1.28
CA LEU A 48 -55.64 -2.65 2.57
C LEU A 48 -56.84 -2.86 3.51
N GLU A 49 -57.97 -2.22 3.22
CA GLU A 49 -59.20 -2.40 4.01
C GLU A 49 -59.83 -3.75 3.66
N PRO A 50 -60.11 -4.63 4.64
CA PRO A 50 -60.76 -5.90 4.39
C PRO A 50 -62.24 -5.69 4.06
N GLU A 51 -62.76 -6.39 3.05
CA GLU A 51 -64.16 -6.35 2.65
C GLU A 51 -64.66 -7.75 2.23
N GLY A 52 -65.96 -8.01 2.45
CA GLY A 52 -66.63 -9.26 2.06
C GLY A 52 -67.03 -10.16 3.24
N PRO A 53 -67.75 -11.27 2.99
CA PRO A 53 -68.35 -12.12 4.03
C PRO A 53 -67.32 -12.83 4.92
N GLU A 54 -66.09 -13.02 4.42
CA GLU A 54 -64.98 -13.66 5.18
C GLU A 54 -63.97 -12.66 5.77
N ASN A 55 -64.21 -11.35 5.61
CA ASN A 55 -63.27 -10.28 6.01
C ASN A 55 -61.84 -10.52 5.50
N SER A 56 -61.72 -10.96 4.24
CA SER A 56 -60.46 -11.38 3.63
C SER A 56 -59.69 -10.22 3.01
N ASP A 57 -58.40 -10.10 3.33
CA ASP A 57 -57.49 -9.14 2.70
C ASP A 57 -57.37 -9.39 1.18
N ARG A 58 -57.56 -8.32 0.40
CA ARG A 58 -57.49 -8.34 -1.07
C ARG A 58 -56.08 -8.69 -1.58
N LEU A 59 -55.03 -8.30 -0.86
CA LEU A 59 -53.65 -8.66 -1.18
C LEU A 59 -53.39 -10.15 -0.90
N VAL A 60 -53.94 -10.70 0.18
CA VAL A 60 -53.89 -12.16 0.45
C VAL A 60 -54.62 -12.94 -0.65
N THR A 61 -55.73 -12.40 -1.15
CA THR A 61 -56.46 -12.99 -2.28
C THR A 61 -55.61 -13.02 -3.55
N CYS A 62 -54.87 -11.94 -3.84
CA CYS A 62 -53.90 -11.91 -4.95
C CYS A 62 -52.80 -12.97 -4.78
N CYS A 63 -52.32 -13.21 -3.55
CA CYS A 63 -51.37 -14.29 -3.26
C CYS A 63 -51.96 -15.69 -3.54
N LYS A 64 -53.25 -15.92 -3.26
CA LYS A 64 -53.91 -17.21 -3.51
C LYS A 64 -54.06 -17.51 -5.01
N VAL A 65 -54.27 -16.49 -5.85
CA VAL A 65 -54.36 -16.66 -7.31
C VAL A 65 -53.10 -17.32 -7.88
N LEU A 66 -51.94 -17.12 -7.26
CA LEU A 66 -50.67 -17.69 -7.71
C LEU A 66 -50.58 -19.21 -7.62
N ALA A 67 -51.31 -19.84 -6.70
CA ALA A 67 -51.40 -21.31 -6.63
C ALA A 67 -52.07 -21.94 -7.86
N HIS A 68 -52.75 -21.12 -8.68
CA HIS A 68 -53.45 -21.57 -9.88
C HIS A 68 -52.73 -21.19 -11.18
N THR A 69 -51.43 -20.86 -11.13
CA THR A 69 -50.66 -20.37 -12.29
C THR A 69 -50.69 -21.32 -13.48
N ALA A 70 -50.67 -22.64 -13.25
CA ALA A 70 -50.75 -23.64 -14.33
C ALA A 70 -52.07 -23.60 -15.11
N THR A 71 -53.15 -23.12 -14.48
CA THR A 71 -54.49 -23.02 -15.09
C THR A 71 -54.91 -21.59 -15.43
N LEU A 72 -54.34 -20.59 -14.76
CA LEU A 72 -54.74 -19.18 -14.80
C LEU A 72 -53.52 -18.24 -14.96
N GLY A 73 -52.64 -18.53 -15.92
CA GLY A 73 -51.38 -17.81 -16.10
C GLY A 73 -51.54 -16.29 -16.26
N THR A 74 -52.54 -15.84 -17.02
CA THR A 74 -52.83 -14.41 -17.24
C THR A 74 -53.31 -13.70 -15.97
N ALA A 75 -54.16 -14.35 -15.17
CA ALA A 75 -54.60 -13.81 -13.89
C ALA A 75 -53.45 -13.77 -12.86
N ALA A 76 -52.59 -14.80 -12.84
CA ALA A 76 -51.40 -14.84 -11.99
C ALA A 76 -50.41 -13.71 -12.33
N ALA A 77 -50.12 -13.48 -13.61
CA ALA A 77 -49.27 -12.38 -14.06
C ALA A 77 -49.79 -11.01 -13.61
N ARG A 78 -51.10 -10.76 -13.81
CA ARG A 78 -51.76 -9.52 -13.37
C ARG A 78 -51.80 -9.39 -11.84
N ALA A 79 -52.02 -10.48 -11.10
CA ALA A 79 -52.01 -10.49 -9.64
C ALA A 79 -50.63 -10.13 -9.09
N VAL A 80 -49.55 -10.66 -9.65
CA VAL A 80 -48.18 -10.32 -9.22
C VAL A 80 -47.80 -8.90 -9.60
N ALA A 81 -48.22 -8.42 -10.78
CA ALA A 81 -47.99 -7.04 -11.19
C ALA A 81 -48.73 -6.05 -10.27
N LEU A 82 -49.95 -6.40 -9.83
CA LEU A 82 -50.71 -5.66 -8.84
C LEU A 82 -50.00 -5.67 -7.47
N LEU A 83 -49.59 -6.83 -6.98
CA LEU A 83 -48.81 -6.97 -5.73
C LEU A 83 -47.53 -6.12 -5.78
N SER A 84 -46.79 -6.17 -6.88
CA SER A 84 -45.55 -5.39 -7.05
C SER A 84 -45.79 -3.90 -6.91
N ARG A 85 -46.93 -3.39 -7.41
CA ARG A 85 -47.31 -1.97 -7.27
C ARG A 85 -47.83 -1.67 -5.86
N ALA A 86 -48.70 -2.52 -5.32
CA ALA A 86 -49.31 -2.34 -4.00
C ALA A 86 -48.29 -2.41 -2.86
N LEU A 87 -47.21 -3.18 -3.01
CA LEU A 87 -46.15 -3.34 -2.01
C LEU A 87 -45.00 -2.34 -2.15
N GLN A 88 -45.09 -1.33 -3.03
CA GLN A 88 -44.10 -0.24 -3.06
C GLN A 88 -44.06 0.57 -1.75
N PRO A 89 -45.19 0.91 -1.11
CA PRO A 89 -45.20 1.54 0.21
C PRO A 89 -44.83 0.52 1.31
N PRO A 90 -43.94 0.87 2.26
CA PRO A 90 -43.48 -0.06 3.30
C PRO A 90 -44.61 -0.50 4.26
N ALA A 91 -45.64 0.33 4.45
CA ALA A 91 -46.79 0.01 5.29
C ALA A 91 -47.60 -1.17 4.73
N ALA A 92 -47.82 -1.20 3.40
CA ALA A 92 -48.55 -2.27 2.73
C ALA A 92 -47.79 -3.60 2.79
N ALA A 93 -46.47 -3.58 2.63
CA ALA A 93 -45.62 -4.77 2.77
C ALA A 93 -45.63 -5.36 4.18
N ARG A 94 -45.65 -4.50 5.23
CA ARG A 94 -45.78 -4.94 6.62
C ARG A 94 -47.17 -5.50 6.92
N HIS A 95 -48.22 -4.85 6.40
CA HIS A 95 -49.60 -5.31 6.54
C HIS A 95 -49.79 -6.71 5.95
N LEU A 96 -49.37 -6.91 4.69
CA LEU A 96 -49.48 -8.22 4.03
C LEU A 96 -48.69 -9.30 4.78
N LEU A 97 -47.46 -9.01 5.21
CA LEU A 97 -46.68 -9.98 5.98
C LEU A 97 -47.42 -10.39 7.26
N ALA A 98 -47.94 -9.42 8.02
CA ALA A 98 -48.70 -9.69 9.24
C ALA A 98 -49.98 -10.48 8.95
N ALA A 99 -50.74 -10.14 7.90
CA ALA A 99 -51.96 -10.84 7.51
C ALA A 99 -51.69 -12.30 7.12
N VAL A 100 -50.61 -12.57 6.39
CA VAL A 100 -50.24 -13.93 5.95
C VAL A 100 -49.72 -14.78 7.11
N THR A 101 -48.93 -14.21 8.03
CA THR A 101 -48.27 -14.97 9.11
C THR A 101 -49.15 -15.21 10.34
N GLN A 102 -50.31 -14.55 10.44
CA GLN A 102 -51.29 -14.76 11.52
C GLN A 102 -51.77 -16.22 11.63
N ARG A 103 -51.87 -16.95 10.51
CA ARG A 103 -52.34 -18.35 10.49
C ARG A 103 -51.29 -19.23 9.81
N HIS A 104 -50.79 -20.25 10.53
CA HIS A 104 -49.78 -21.16 10.00
C HIS A 104 -50.21 -21.88 8.71
N SER A 105 -51.48 -22.27 8.60
CA SER A 105 -52.02 -22.90 7.39
C SER A 105 -52.05 -21.96 6.19
N LEU A 106 -52.46 -20.70 6.39
CA LEU A 106 -52.45 -19.66 5.35
C LEU A 106 -51.02 -19.34 4.90
N ALA A 107 -50.09 -19.23 5.86
CA ALA A 107 -48.68 -19.00 5.57
C ALA A 107 -48.09 -20.12 4.69
N ALA A 108 -48.38 -21.38 5.01
CA ALA A 108 -47.95 -22.52 4.21
C ALA A 108 -48.57 -22.49 2.80
N GLN A 109 -49.88 -22.25 2.70
CA GLN A 109 -50.58 -22.15 1.40
C GLN A 109 -50.04 -21.04 0.52
N VAL A 110 -49.86 -19.83 1.06
CA VAL A 110 -49.31 -18.70 0.31
C VAL A 110 -47.90 -19.01 -0.17
N ARG A 111 -47.01 -19.49 0.71
CA ARG A 111 -45.64 -19.85 0.32
C ARG A 111 -45.62 -20.90 -0.79
N HIS A 112 -46.46 -21.93 -0.68
CA HIS A 112 -46.57 -22.98 -1.68
C HIS A 112 -47.05 -22.44 -3.03
N GLY A 113 -48.07 -21.57 -3.06
CA GLY A 113 -48.56 -20.99 -4.32
C GLY A 113 -47.52 -20.15 -5.06
N PHE A 114 -46.62 -19.45 -4.36
CA PHE A 114 -45.49 -18.77 -4.99
C PHE A 114 -44.43 -19.74 -5.53
N VAL A 115 -44.22 -20.89 -4.86
CA VAL A 115 -43.32 -21.96 -5.31
C VAL A 115 -43.88 -22.62 -6.58
N GLU A 116 -45.16 -23.00 -6.58
CA GLU A 116 -45.86 -23.56 -7.72
C GLU A 116 -45.85 -22.61 -8.93
N CYS A 117 -46.01 -21.30 -8.71
CA CYS A 117 -45.88 -20.30 -9.77
C CYS A 117 -44.49 -20.31 -10.44
N LEU A 118 -43.42 -20.47 -9.66
CA LEU A 118 -42.05 -20.52 -10.19
C LEU A 118 -41.75 -21.85 -10.90
N GLU A 119 -42.35 -22.95 -10.44
CA GLU A 119 -42.18 -24.31 -10.96
C GLU A 119 -43.11 -24.65 -12.12
N ALA A 120 -44.13 -23.82 -12.39
CA ALA A 120 -45.09 -24.03 -13.47
C ALA A 120 -44.38 -24.22 -14.82
N GLU A 121 -44.77 -25.26 -15.56
CA GLU A 121 -44.13 -25.61 -16.83
C GLU A 121 -44.63 -24.74 -18.00
N GLU A 122 -43.71 -24.37 -18.89
CA GLU A 122 -43.99 -23.52 -20.07
C GLU A 122 -44.40 -24.37 -21.29
N TRP A 123 -45.24 -25.38 -21.09
CA TRP A 123 -45.60 -26.35 -22.14
C TRP A 123 -46.53 -25.78 -23.22
N ALA A 124 -47.20 -24.66 -22.96
CA ALA A 124 -48.16 -24.05 -23.89
C ALA A 124 -47.49 -23.14 -24.93
N GLN A 125 -47.75 -23.39 -26.22
CA GLN A 125 -47.37 -22.49 -27.32
C GLN A 125 -48.35 -21.32 -27.41
N GLY A 126 -47.84 -20.08 -27.48
CA GLY A 126 -48.67 -18.86 -27.65
C GLY A 126 -48.79 -18.01 -26.37
N ASP A 127 -49.91 -17.28 -26.24
CA ASP A 127 -50.13 -16.26 -25.20
C ASP A 127 -50.17 -16.82 -23.77
N GLU A 128 -50.56 -18.08 -23.58
CA GLU A 128 -50.62 -18.73 -22.25
C GLU A 128 -49.24 -19.01 -21.66
N GLY A 129 -48.30 -19.51 -22.47
CA GLY A 129 -46.91 -19.70 -22.06
C GLY A 129 -46.20 -18.38 -21.76
N ALA A 130 -46.49 -17.33 -22.54
CA ALA A 130 -45.98 -15.99 -22.28
C ALA A 130 -46.49 -15.40 -20.96
N ALA A 131 -47.76 -15.65 -20.62
CA ALA A 131 -48.35 -15.19 -19.36
C ALA A 131 -47.75 -15.89 -18.13
N ILE A 132 -47.48 -17.21 -18.21
CA ILE A 132 -46.79 -17.94 -17.14
C ILE A 132 -45.38 -17.38 -16.93
N ARG A 133 -44.64 -17.08 -18.01
CA ARG A 133 -43.33 -16.43 -17.93
C ARG A 133 -43.41 -15.02 -17.32
N GLU A 134 -44.40 -14.22 -17.70
CA GLU A 134 -44.63 -12.89 -17.09
C GLU A 134 -44.92 -13.01 -15.59
N ALA A 135 -45.68 -14.02 -15.16
CA ALA A 135 -45.93 -14.30 -13.75
C ALA A 135 -44.64 -14.66 -12.99
N LYS A 136 -43.80 -15.55 -13.54
CA LYS A 136 -42.49 -15.91 -12.96
C LYS A 136 -41.57 -14.70 -12.83
N GLU A 137 -41.41 -13.92 -13.91
CA GLU A 137 -40.60 -12.70 -13.90
C GLU A 137 -41.13 -11.68 -12.88
N GLY A 138 -42.45 -11.55 -12.79
CA GLY A 138 -43.12 -10.74 -11.77
C GLY A 138 -42.77 -11.18 -10.35
N VAL A 139 -42.73 -12.49 -10.06
CA VAL A 139 -42.43 -13.00 -8.71
C VAL A 139 -40.99 -12.65 -8.33
N ILE A 140 -40.04 -12.85 -9.24
CA ILE A 140 -38.64 -12.48 -8.99
C ILE A 140 -38.48 -10.96 -8.84
N ALA A 141 -39.15 -10.17 -9.67
CA ALA A 141 -39.16 -8.71 -9.56
C ALA A 141 -39.73 -8.24 -8.21
N LEU A 142 -40.79 -8.88 -7.73
CA LEU A 142 -41.38 -8.62 -6.41
C LEU A 142 -40.39 -8.93 -5.28
N LEU A 143 -39.71 -10.08 -5.35
CA LEU A 143 -38.69 -10.47 -4.37
C LEU A 143 -37.54 -9.45 -4.36
N LEU A 144 -37.03 -9.05 -5.52
CA LEU A 144 -35.97 -8.03 -5.66
C LEU A 144 -36.41 -6.65 -5.14
N GLN A 145 -37.69 -6.29 -5.31
CA GLN A 145 -38.24 -5.02 -4.82
C GLN A 145 -38.37 -5.01 -3.29
N VAL A 146 -38.82 -6.11 -2.68
CA VAL A 146 -39.15 -6.16 -1.25
C VAL A 146 -37.93 -6.51 -0.39
N LEU A 147 -37.00 -7.33 -0.88
CA LEU A 147 -35.77 -7.71 -0.18
C LEU A 147 -34.99 -6.52 0.44
N PRO A 148 -34.84 -5.33 -0.19
CA PRO A 148 -34.17 -4.17 0.41
C PRO A 148 -34.86 -3.53 1.63
N THR A 149 -36.14 -3.84 1.87
CA THR A 149 -36.89 -3.25 2.98
C THR A 149 -36.44 -3.82 4.33
N ALA A 150 -36.74 -3.13 5.44
CA ALA A 150 -36.30 -3.52 6.78
C ALA A 150 -36.67 -4.99 7.10
N PRO A 151 -35.72 -5.82 7.58
CA PRO A 151 -36.00 -7.20 7.99
C PRO A 151 -36.79 -7.25 9.32
N PRO A 152 -37.59 -8.31 9.55
CA PRO A 152 -38.05 -9.30 8.57
C PRO A 152 -39.12 -8.69 7.63
N ASN A 153 -39.14 -9.17 6.37
CA ASN A 153 -40.08 -8.66 5.34
C ASN A 153 -40.67 -9.83 4.52
N PHE A 154 -41.60 -9.52 3.62
CA PHE A 154 -42.32 -10.54 2.83
C PHE A 154 -41.39 -11.38 1.93
N ALA A 155 -40.28 -10.82 1.42
CA ALA A 155 -39.29 -11.58 0.68
C ALA A 155 -38.55 -12.60 1.57
N HIS A 156 -38.16 -12.22 2.79
CA HIS A 156 -37.56 -13.14 3.78
C HIS A 156 -38.50 -14.33 4.07
N PHE A 157 -39.80 -14.07 4.23
CA PHE A 157 -40.82 -15.11 4.42
C PHE A 157 -40.91 -16.11 3.25
N LEU A 158 -40.98 -15.62 2.01
CA LEU A 158 -41.10 -16.45 0.81
C LEU A 158 -39.82 -17.26 0.53
N LEU A 159 -38.66 -16.70 0.86
CA LEU A 159 -37.36 -17.36 0.67
C LEU A 159 -37.04 -18.39 1.77
N GLY A 160 -37.78 -18.40 2.88
CA GLY A 160 -37.63 -19.38 3.96
C GLY A 160 -36.80 -18.92 5.15
N TYR A 161 -36.48 -17.63 5.26
CA TYR A 161 -35.80 -17.09 6.44
C TYR A 161 -36.73 -17.10 7.66
N GLN A 162 -36.13 -17.23 8.84
CA GLN A 162 -36.85 -17.12 10.10
C GLN A 162 -37.24 -15.66 10.33
N LEU A 163 -38.50 -15.43 10.69
CA LEU A 163 -39.06 -14.08 10.93
C LEU A 163 -38.76 -13.59 12.35
N THR A 164 -37.51 -13.71 12.78
CA THR A 164 -36.98 -13.19 14.05
C THR A 164 -36.46 -11.77 13.87
N GLU A 165 -36.15 -11.08 14.98
CA GLU A 165 -35.51 -9.76 14.94
C GLU A 165 -34.15 -9.78 14.21
N ASP A 166 -33.44 -10.91 14.28
CA ASP A 166 -32.16 -11.12 13.61
C ASP A 166 -32.25 -12.24 12.55
N VAL A 167 -32.57 -11.83 11.32
CA VAL A 167 -32.68 -12.70 10.14
C VAL A 167 -31.36 -13.42 9.81
N SER A 168 -30.21 -12.85 10.20
CA SER A 168 -28.89 -13.40 9.87
C SER A 168 -28.60 -14.76 10.52
N ARG A 169 -29.33 -15.09 11.58
CA ARG A 169 -29.24 -16.36 12.31
C ARG A 169 -30.12 -17.47 11.75
N SER A 170 -30.88 -17.19 10.69
CA SER A 170 -31.77 -18.19 10.07
C SER A 170 -31.00 -19.46 9.69
N ALA A 171 -31.63 -20.63 9.87
CA ALA A 171 -31.11 -21.90 9.37
C ALA A 171 -31.90 -22.29 8.12
N LEU A 172 -31.26 -22.13 6.95
CA LEU A 172 -31.82 -22.58 5.66
C LEU A 172 -31.31 -24.01 5.39
N HIS A 173 -32.23 -24.91 5.08
CA HIS A 173 -31.96 -26.32 4.78
C HIS A 173 -32.57 -26.67 3.42
N GLU A 174 -32.00 -27.67 2.73
CA GLU A 174 -32.61 -28.25 1.52
C GLU A 174 -34.02 -28.75 1.81
N ALA A 175 -34.89 -28.72 0.80
CA ALA A 175 -36.30 -29.09 0.95
C ALA A 175 -36.46 -30.52 1.49
N GLY A 176 -37.25 -30.68 2.56
CA GLY A 176 -37.47 -31.97 3.22
C GLY A 176 -36.42 -32.35 4.27
N ALA A 177 -35.25 -31.70 4.29
CA ALA A 177 -34.25 -31.91 5.34
C ALA A 177 -34.70 -31.24 6.65
N ALA A 178 -34.64 -31.97 7.77
CA ALA A 178 -35.11 -31.52 9.08
C ALA A 178 -36.56 -30.98 9.09
N GLY A 179 -37.42 -31.46 8.19
CA GLY A 179 -38.80 -31.01 8.06
C GLY A 179 -38.95 -29.61 7.44
N SER A 180 -37.92 -29.10 6.76
CA SER A 180 -37.97 -27.80 6.07
C SER A 180 -38.99 -27.83 4.91
N PRO A 181 -39.86 -26.81 4.78
CA PRO A 181 -40.76 -26.70 3.64
C PRO A 181 -39.99 -26.28 2.39
N ARG A 182 -40.50 -26.65 1.20
CA ARG A 182 -40.02 -26.10 -0.07
C ARG A 182 -40.33 -24.60 -0.15
N THR A 183 -39.41 -23.80 -0.68
CA THR A 183 -39.48 -22.33 -0.68
C THR A 183 -39.12 -21.75 -2.03
N CYS A 184 -39.40 -20.46 -2.24
CA CYS A 184 -39.04 -19.79 -3.50
C CYS A 184 -37.53 -19.79 -3.75
N LEU A 185 -36.69 -19.86 -2.69
CA LEU A 185 -35.25 -19.97 -2.86
C LEU A 185 -34.89 -21.30 -3.53
N HIS A 186 -35.50 -22.41 -3.13
CA HIS A 186 -35.28 -23.72 -3.75
C HIS A 186 -35.69 -23.72 -5.23
N ALA A 187 -36.89 -23.22 -5.53
CA ALA A 187 -37.38 -23.11 -6.91
C ALA A 187 -36.47 -22.22 -7.78
N VAL A 188 -35.97 -21.10 -7.24
CA VAL A 188 -35.00 -20.24 -7.94
C VAL A 188 -33.69 -20.97 -8.23
N LEU A 189 -33.17 -21.74 -7.28
CA LEU A 189 -31.94 -22.52 -7.48
C LEU A 189 -32.15 -23.66 -8.47
N ASP A 190 -33.31 -24.32 -8.46
CA ASP A 190 -33.67 -25.38 -9.42
C ASP A 190 -33.80 -24.80 -10.84
N LEU A 191 -34.44 -23.63 -11.02
CA LEU A 191 -34.50 -22.92 -12.30
C LEU A 191 -33.11 -22.60 -12.86
N LEU A 192 -32.17 -22.27 -11.98
CA LEU A 192 -30.78 -22.00 -12.34
C LEU A 192 -30.04 -23.30 -12.71
N ASP A 193 -30.23 -24.38 -11.96
CA ASP A 193 -29.64 -25.71 -12.23
C ASP A 193 -30.18 -26.31 -13.55
N ASP A 194 -31.48 -26.21 -13.80
CA ASP A 194 -32.14 -26.67 -15.03
C ASP A 194 -31.63 -25.95 -16.28
N HIS A 195 -31.36 -24.64 -16.15
CA HIS A 195 -30.74 -23.86 -17.22
C HIS A 195 -29.35 -24.40 -17.59
N LEU A 196 -28.57 -24.89 -16.61
CA LEU A 196 -27.27 -25.50 -16.86
C LEU A 196 -27.35 -26.94 -17.39
N ALA A 197 -28.28 -27.75 -16.85
CA ALA A 197 -28.42 -29.17 -17.17
C ALA A 197 -28.83 -29.43 -18.64
N ARG A 198 -29.55 -28.49 -19.27
CA ARG A 198 -29.97 -28.56 -20.68
C ARG A 198 -28.85 -28.25 -21.69
N GLY A 199 -27.59 -28.19 -21.24
CA GLY A 199 -26.38 -28.07 -22.06
C GLY A 199 -26.03 -29.35 -22.88
N PRO A 200 -25.00 -29.29 -23.74
CA PRO A 200 -24.86 -30.12 -24.95
C PRO A 200 -24.63 -31.64 -24.78
N HIS A 201 -24.62 -32.20 -23.56
CA HIS A 201 -24.15 -33.57 -23.32
C HIS A 201 -25.20 -34.67 -23.15
N GLN A 202 -26.51 -34.38 -23.23
CA GLN A 202 -27.55 -35.41 -23.03
C GLN A 202 -28.31 -35.87 -24.28
N HIS A 203 -27.84 -35.56 -25.50
CA HIS A 203 -28.55 -36.00 -26.71
C HIS A 203 -28.13 -37.38 -27.29
N HIS A 204 -27.23 -38.13 -26.66
CA HIS A 204 -26.75 -39.41 -27.22
C HIS A 204 -27.45 -40.69 -26.74
N GLN A 205 -28.44 -40.66 -25.84
CA GLN A 205 -29.08 -41.91 -25.38
C GLN A 205 -30.60 -42.05 -25.61
N HIS A 206 -31.31 -40.99 -26.02
CA HIS A 206 -32.75 -41.10 -26.34
C HIS A 206 -33.08 -40.72 -27.78
N GLN A 207 -32.26 -41.18 -28.72
CA GLN A 207 -32.54 -41.12 -30.16
C GLN A 207 -32.60 -42.52 -30.79
N GLN A 208 -33.33 -43.44 -30.15
CA GLN A 208 -33.84 -44.64 -30.80
C GLN A 208 -35.29 -44.84 -30.39
N GLN A 209 -36.18 -44.00 -30.90
CA GLN A 209 -37.57 -44.31 -31.27
C GLN A 209 -38.32 -43.01 -31.45
N GLN A 210 -38.76 -42.78 -32.69
CA GLN A 210 -39.75 -41.80 -33.18
C GLN A 210 -39.17 -40.92 -34.30
N GLN A 211 -38.99 -41.57 -35.45
CA GLN A 211 -39.02 -40.90 -36.73
C GLN A 211 -40.49 -40.63 -37.10
N HIS A 212 -40.92 -39.37 -37.09
CA HIS A 212 -41.58 -38.70 -38.22
C HIS A 212 -42.24 -37.37 -37.82
N ARG A 213 -41.88 -36.33 -38.59
CA ARG A 213 -42.69 -35.14 -38.97
C ARG A 213 -42.78 -33.93 -38.01
N ALA A 214 -41.86 -32.95 -38.17
CA ALA A 214 -42.05 -31.47 -38.00
C ALA A 214 -40.70 -30.72 -38.16
N PRO A 215 -40.68 -29.41 -38.51
CA PRO A 215 -39.47 -28.72 -38.98
C PRO A 215 -38.43 -28.48 -37.87
N ARG A 216 -37.15 -28.51 -38.27
CA ARG A 216 -35.95 -28.33 -37.42
C ARG A 216 -36.06 -27.09 -36.51
N ALA A 217 -36.07 -27.31 -35.20
CA ALA A 217 -35.77 -26.29 -34.20
C ALA A 217 -34.27 -25.88 -34.26
N PRO A 218 -33.91 -24.63 -33.90
CA PRO A 218 -32.53 -24.15 -33.92
C PRO A 218 -31.63 -24.87 -32.89
N ARG A 219 -30.31 -24.86 -33.14
CA ARG A 219 -29.29 -25.61 -32.40
C ARG A 219 -29.21 -25.21 -30.90
N PRO A 220 -28.82 -26.13 -29.98
CA PRO A 220 -28.74 -25.85 -28.54
C PRO A 220 -27.58 -24.94 -28.08
N ALA A 221 -26.65 -24.57 -28.97
CA ALA A 221 -25.50 -23.71 -28.64
C ALA A 221 -25.86 -22.21 -28.59
N ASP A 222 -27.05 -21.82 -29.06
CA ASP A 222 -27.47 -20.42 -29.24
C ASP A 222 -28.63 -19.99 -28.30
N ARG A 223 -28.87 -20.70 -27.18
CA ARG A 223 -29.93 -20.29 -26.24
C ARG A 223 -29.40 -19.27 -25.23
N GLU A 224 -29.48 -17.99 -25.60
CA GLU A 224 -29.26 -16.82 -24.75
C GLU A 224 -30.00 -16.97 -23.40
N ALA A 225 -29.40 -16.57 -22.26
CA ALA A 225 -30.22 -16.56 -21.04
C ALA A 225 -31.24 -15.43 -21.08
N ASP A 226 -32.45 -15.83 -20.76
CA ASP A 226 -33.62 -15.00 -20.66
C ASP A 226 -33.53 -14.02 -19.47
N THR A 227 -34.30 -12.93 -19.56
CA THR A 227 -34.54 -11.94 -18.50
C THR A 227 -34.85 -12.55 -17.13
N LEU A 228 -35.55 -13.70 -17.12
CA LEU A 228 -35.86 -14.47 -15.93
C LEU A 228 -34.60 -15.03 -15.24
N VAL A 229 -33.72 -15.68 -16.00
CA VAL A 229 -32.48 -16.29 -15.47
C VAL A 229 -31.55 -15.21 -14.91
N GLU A 230 -31.43 -14.06 -15.61
CA GLU A 230 -30.71 -12.90 -15.09
C GLU A 230 -31.25 -12.49 -13.72
N SER A 231 -32.57 -12.33 -13.61
CA SER A 231 -33.23 -11.87 -12.39
C SER A 231 -33.04 -12.87 -11.24
N CYS A 232 -33.01 -14.17 -11.53
CA CYS A 232 -32.68 -15.22 -10.56
C CYS A 232 -31.25 -15.07 -10.02
N TYR A 233 -30.25 -14.92 -10.90
CA TYR A 233 -28.87 -14.64 -10.45
C TYR A 233 -28.75 -13.33 -9.67
N GLN A 234 -29.53 -12.31 -10.04
CA GLN A 234 -29.61 -11.04 -9.31
C GLN A 234 -30.05 -11.27 -7.87
N LEU A 235 -31.12 -12.05 -7.70
CA LEU A 235 -31.69 -12.34 -6.41
C LEU A 235 -30.69 -13.12 -5.54
N VAL A 236 -30.07 -14.17 -6.08
CA VAL A 236 -29.05 -14.96 -5.38
C VAL A 236 -27.87 -14.08 -4.94
N TYR A 237 -27.40 -13.19 -5.81
CA TYR A 237 -26.34 -12.23 -5.44
C TYR A 237 -26.76 -11.28 -4.32
N TRP A 238 -27.96 -10.70 -4.38
CA TRP A 238 -28.40 -9.80 -3.30
C TRP A 238 -28.58 -10.53 -1.98
N LEU A 239 -28.95 -11.80 -1.99
CA LEU A 239 -28.99 -12.62 -0.78
C LEU A 239 -27.60 -12.83 -0.19
N ALA A 240 -26.59 -13.04 -1.04
CA ALA A 240 -25.20 -13.21 -0.61
C ALA A 240 -24.49 -11.89 -0.25
N ALA A 241 -24.88 -10.76 -0.84
CA ALA A 241 -24.24 -9.47 -0.65
C ALA A 241 -24.74 -8.70 0.58
N ARG A 242 -25.95 -8.99 1.06
CA ARG A 242 -26.57 -8.29 2.20
C ARG A 242 -26.17 -8.94 3.54
N PRO A 243 -25.71 -8.16 4.55
CA PRO A 243 -25.29 -8.70 5.84
C PRO A 243 -26.38 -9.54 6.56
N ALA A 244 -27.65 -9.15 6.42
CA ALA A 244 -28.76 -9.82 7.09
C ALA A 244 -29.10 -11.20 6.50
N THR A 245 -28.72 -11.48 5.25
CA THR A 245 -29.12 -12.71 4.53
C THR A 245 -27.94 -13.57 4.08
N SER A 246 -26.72 -13.01 4.07
CA SER A 246 -25.54 -13.64 3.47
C SER A 246 -25.16 -14.96 4.15
N ALA A 247 -25.07 -14.99 5.47
CA ALA A 247 -24.59 -16.18 6.19
C ALA A 247 -25.52 -17.39 6.05
N PRO A 248 -26.86 -17.28 6.17
CA PRO A 248 -27.78 -18.39 5.87
C PRO A 248 -27.77 -18.81 4.39
N ALA A 249 -27.83 -17.86 3.45
CA ALA A 249 -27.82 -18.16 2.02
C ALA A 249 -26.56 -18.91 1.59
N LEU A 250 -25.38 -18.43 2.02
CA LEU A 250 -24.10 -19.01 1.63
C LEU A 250 -23.86 -20.38 2.27
N ARG A 251 -24.44 -20.66 3.44
CA ARG A 251 -24.44 -22.01 4.03
C ARG A 251 -25.23 -23.00 3.17
N LEU A 252 -26.43 -22.60 2.72
CA LEU A 252 -27.26 -23.44 1.83
C LEU A 252 -26.55 -23.68 0.49
N LEU A 253 -26.06 -22.63 -0.16
CA LEU A 253 -25.35 -22.73 -1.44
C LEU A 253 -24.08 -23.61 -1.36
N ARG A 254 -23.44 -23.67 -0.20
CA ARG A 254 -22.30 -24.57 0.06
C ARG A 254 -22.72 -26.02 0.26
N ALA A 255 -23.87 -26.26 0.89
CA ALA A 255 -24.39 -27.61 1.13
C ALA A 255 -24.93 -28.27 -0.15
N ARG A 256 -25.35 -27.46 -1.13
CA ARG A 256 -25.97 -27.91 -2.37
C ARG A 256 -24.94 -28.22 -3.46
N ASP A 257 -24.48 -29.47 -3.55
CA ASP A 257 -23.69 -30.08 -4.65
C ASP A 257 -22.75 -29.15 -5.45
N TYR A 258 -21.89 -28.41 -4.74
CA TYR A 258 -20.95 -27.45 -5.36
C TYR A 258 -21.62 -26.46 -6.33
N PHE A 259 -22.84 -26.00 -6.03
CA PHE A 259 -23.68 -25.11 -6.85
C PHE A 259 -22.85 -23.98 -7.49
N LEU A 260 -22.17 -23.18 -6.67
CA LEU A 260 -21.39 -22.04 -7.17
C LEU A 260 -20.28 -22.46 -8.15
N ALA A 261 -19.62 -23.61 -7.92
CA ALA A 261 -18.58 -24.08 -8.81
C ALA A 261 -19.12 -24.53 -10.17
N ARG A 262 -20.26 -25.24 -10.19
CA ARG A 262 -20.93 -25.66 -11.43
C ARG A 262 -21.33 -24.44 -12.26
N HIS A 263 -21.92 -23.44 -11.61
CA HIS A 263 -22.39 -22.21 -12.23
C HIS A 263 -21.24 -21.33 -12.76
N VAL A 264 -20.11 -21.29 -12.07
CA VAL A 264 -18.91 -20.59 -12.55
C VAL A 264 -18.25 -21.32 -13.73
N LYS A 265 -18.26 -22.67 -13.74
CA LYS A 265 -17.64 -23.52 -14.76
C LYS A 265 -18.36 -23.50 -16.11
N ALA A 266 -19.67 -23.27 -16.16
CA ALA A 266 -20.42 -23.22 -17.41
C ALA A 266 -19.81 -22.17 -18.38
N VAL A 267 -19.15 -22.64 -19.45
CA VAL A 267 -18.47 -21.83 -20.48
C VAL A 267 -19.50 -21.39 -21.52
N ILE A 268 -19.57 -20.10 -21.81
CA ILE A 268 -20.50 -19.53 -22.80
C ILE A 268 -19.77 -18.55 -23.69
N ASP A 269 -20.17 -18.52 -24.96
CA ASP A 269 -19.67 -17.62 -25.99
C ASP A 269 -20.07 -16.17 -25.66
N LEU A 270 -19.07 -15.38 -25.26
CA LEU A 270 -19.22 -14.00 -24.83
C LEU A 270 -19.43 -13.04 -26.02
N ASP A 271 -19.29 -13.53 -27.27
CA ASP A 271 -19.55 -12.75 -28.47
C ASP A 271 -21.05 -12.59 -28.79
N ALA A 272 -21.89 -13.48 -28.27
CA ALA A 272 -23.36 -13.43 -28.41
C ALA A 272 -24.09 -13.03 -27.12
N ALA A 273 -23.38 -12.78 -26.02
CA ALA A 273 -23.99 -12.61 -24.70
C ALA A 273 -24.75 -11.27 -24.55
N SER A 274 -26.04 -11.37 -24.18
CA SER A 274 -26.86 -10.20 -23.85
C SER A 274 -26.32 -9.46 -22.61
N PRO A 275 -26.57 -8.14 -22.47
CA PRO A 275 -26.19 -7.39 -21.27
C PRO A 275 -26.76 -7.98 -19.98
N ALA A 276 -27.92 -8.62 -20.08
CA ALA A 276 -28.56 -9.37 -19.02
C ALA A 276 -27.70 -10.52 -18.49
N TRP A 277 -27.12 -11.27 -19.43
CA TRP A 277 -26.28 -12.43 -19.17
C TRP A 277 -24.96 -12.07 -18.48
N LEU A 278 -24.31 -11.02 -18.97
CA LEU A 278 -23.07 -10.49 -18.39
C LEU A 278 -23.28 -9.95 -16.97
N ARG A 279 -24.43 -9.32 -16.70
CA ARG A 279 -24.81 -8.88 -15.33
C ARG A 279 -25.04 -10.08 -14.41
N ALA A 280 -25.76 -11.10 -14.88
CA ALA A 280 -25.98 -12.36 -14.15
C ALA A 280 -24.66 -13.03 -13.72
N ARG A 281 -23.66 -13.05 -14.61
CA ARG A 281 -22.34 -13.63 -14.32
C ARG A 281 -21.48 -12.76 -13.40
N SER A 282 -21.58 -11.43 -13.51
CA SER A 282 -20.92 -10.50 -12.57
C SER A 282 -21.38 -10.71 -11.13
N TRP A 283 -22.67 -10.99 -10.96
CA TRP A 283 -23.31 -11.33 -9.69
C TRP A 283 -22.86 -12.70 -9.17
N GLY A 284 -22.76 -13.71 -10.03
CA GLY A 284 -22.18 -15.02 -9.70
C GLY A 284 -20.73 -14.94 -9.19
N ALA A 285 -19.89 -14.10 -9.81
CA ALA A 285 -18.46 -13.96 -9.46
C ALA A 285 -18.20 -13.21 -8.13
N ARG A 286 -19.15 -12.39 -7.65
CA ARG A 286 -19.01 -11.56 -6.43
C ARG A 286 -19.42 -12.27 -5.12
N HIS A 287 -19.58 -13.60 -5.14
CA HIS A 287 -19.93 -14.36 -3.93
C HIS A 287 -18.72 -14.51 -3.00
N HIS A 288 -18.51 -13.50 -2.15
CA HIS A 288 -17.37 -13.38 -1.23
C HIS A 288 -17.24 -14.51 -0.18
N ALA A 289 -18.29 -15.29 0.11
CA ALA A 289 -18.27 -16.26 1.23
C ALA A 289 -18.37 -17.75 0.85
N ALA A 290 -18.06 -18.10 -0.38
CA ALA A 290 -17.79 -19.48 -0.77
C ALA A 290 -16.29 -19.74 -0.97
N LEU A 291 -15.44 -19.00 -0.27
CA LEU A 291 -13.98 -19.07 -0.40
C LEU A 291 -13.48 -20.52 -0.29
N ALA A 292 -13.94 -21.29 0.69
CA ALA A 292 -13.53 -22.69 0.86
C ALA A 292 -14.08 -23.64 -0.22
N ALA A 293 -15.33 -23.49 -0.66
CA ALA A 293 -15.95 -24.39 -1.64
C ALA A 293 -15.57 -24.05 -3.10
N LEU A 294 -15.38 -22.76 -3.39
CA LEU A 294 -14.90 -22.26 -4.68
C LEU A 294 -13.40 -22.54 -4.80
N LEU A 295 -12.61 -22.42 -3.73
CA LEU A 295 -11.21 -22.88 -3.73
C LEU A 295 -11.11 -24.41 -3.80
N ALA A 296 -11.90 -25.16 -3.01
CA ALA A 296 -11.96 -26.63 -3.11
C ALA A 296 -12.39 -27.11 -4.50
N ALA A 297 -13.35 -26.45 -5.16
CA ALA A 297 -13.72 -26.82 -6.53
C ALA A 297 -12.74 -26.30 -7.60
N LEU A 298 -11.96 -25.26 -7.30
CA LEU A 298 -10.84 -24.81 -8.13
C LEU A 298 -9.59 -25.70 -7.98
N THR A 299 -9.47 -26.51 -6.91
CA THR A 299 -8.26 -27.29 -6.61
C THR A 299 -8.43 -28.79 -6.34
N LEU A 300 -9.64 -29.30 -6.05
CA LEU A 300 -9.92 -30.73 -5.88
C LEU A 300 -10.61 -31.32 -7.11
N THR A 301 -9.81 -31.92 -7.98
CA THR A 301 -10.20 -33.17 -8.66
C THR A 301 -9.11 -34.20 -8.40
N ALA A 302 -9.36 -35.10 -7.45
CA ALA A 302 -8.41 -36.10 -6.99
C ALA A 302 -8.19 -37.28 -7.97
N HIS A 303 -8.76 -37.27 -9.17
CA HIS A 303 -8.66 -38.40 -10.10
C HIS A 303 -8.51 -37.94 -11.55
N HIS A 304 -7.34 -37.40 -11.93
CA HIS A 304 -6.72 -37.57 -13.26
C HIS A 304 -5.33 -36.89 -13.27
N PRO A 305 -4.21 -37.66 -13.23
CA PRO A 305 -2.87 -37.09 -13.09
C PRO A 305 -2.15 -36.77 -14.42
N ALA A 306 -2.79 -36.95 -15.59
CA ALA A 306 -2.10 -36.89 -16.89
C ALA A 306 -2.61 -35.83 -17.88
N GLN A 307 -3.54 -34.96 -17.47
CA GLN A 307 -3.94 -33.78 -18.23
C GLN A 307 -4.08 -32.62 -17.24
N GLU A 308 -2.99 -31.86 -17.16
CA GLU A 308 -2.99 -30.41 -17.04
C GLU A 308 -4.41 -29.82 -17.10
N TRP A 309 -4.88 -29.23 -16.01
CA TRP A 309 -6.21 -28.66 -15.76
C TRP A 309 -6.69 -27.58 -16.75
N GLU A 310 -6.11 -27.49 -17.94
CA GLU A 310 -6.32 -26.48 -18.95
C GLU A 310 -6.81 -25.15 -18.39
N TRP A 311 -5.85 -24.32 -17.97
CA TRP A 311 -5.92 -22.91 -18.34
C TRP A 311 -7.19 -22.21 -17.78
N CYS A 312 -7.48 -22.47 -16.50
CA CYS A 312 -8.24 -21.70 -15.49
C CYS A 312 -9.56 -21.03 -15.95
N VAL A 313 -10.69 -21.26 -15.27
CA VAL A 313 -11.94 -20.51 -15.56
C VAL A 313 -11.70 -18.99 -15.62
N ILE A 314 -10.76 -18.47 -14.82
CA ILE A 314 -10.29 -17.07 -14.86
C ILE A 314 -9.64 -16.73 -16.22
N ARG A 315 -8.80 -17.58 -16.79
CA ARG A 315 -8.14 -17.31 -18.09
C ARG A 315 -9.09 -17.50 -19.26
N ARG A 316 -9.88 -18.58 -19.29
CA ARG A 316 -10.93 -18.76 -20.31
C ARG A 316 -11.99 -17.65 -20.28
N SER A 317 -12.38 -17.18 -19.10
CA SER A 317 -13.30 -16.04 -18.97
C SER A 317 -12.67 -14.70 -19.36
N LEU A 318 -11.34 -14.59 -19.30
CA LEU A 318 -10.60 -13.47 -19.86
C LEU A 318 -10.55 -13.56 -21.38
N GLU A 319 -10.31 -14.73 -21.99
CA GLU A 319 -10.20 -14.94 -23.44
C GLU A 319 -11.46 -14.57 -24.24
N GLY A 320 -12.67 -14.79 -23.70
CA GLY A 320 -13.91 -14.37 -24.36
C GLY A 320 -14.36 -12.92 -24.07
N LEU A 321 -13.70 -12.21 -23.14
CA LEU A 321 -14.15 -10.87 -22.75
C LEU A 321 -13.98 -9.81 -23.85
N ARG A 322 -15.07 -9.17 -24.29
CA ARG A 322 -14.98 -7.96 -25.14
C ARG A 322 -14.40 -6.80 -24.34
N VAL A 323 -13.37 -6.14 -24.90
CA VAL A 323 -12.64 -5.06 -24.20
C VAL A 323 -12.97 -3.67 -24.78
N THR A 324 -13.56 -3.63 -25.98
CA THR A 324 -13.94 -2.40 -26.68
C THR A 324 -15.45 -2.31 -26.87
N ALA A 325 -15.96 -1.08 -26.83
CA ALA A 325 -17.35 -0.76 -27.16
C ALA A 325 -17.32 0.37 -28.19
N ALA A 326 -17.54 0.05 -29.47
CA ALA A 326 -17.46 1.03 -30.55
C ALA A 326 -18.38 2.23 -30.29
N ALA A 327 -17.87 3.44 -30.50
CA ALA A 327 -18.67 4.65 -30.37
C ALA A 327 -19.75 4.70 -31.45
N VAL A 328 -20.97 5.11 -31.07
CA VAL A 328 -22.06 5.29 -32.03
C VAL A 328 -21.77 6.55 -32.86
N PRO A 329 -21.63 6.44 -34.19
CA PRO A 329 -21.37 7.60 -35.03
C PRO A 329 -22.55 8.58 -34.98
N GLU A 330 -22.27 9.87 -34.81
CA GLU A 330 -23.31 10.88 -34.77
C GLU A 330 -23.90 11.10 -36.19
N PRO A 331 -25.23 10.99 -36.38
CA PRO A 331 -25.88 11.30 -37.64
C PRO A 331 -25.66 12.77 -38.03
N ARG A 332 -25.72 13.05 -39.34
CA ARG A 332 -25.76 14.44 -39.83
C ARG A 332 -27.16 15.01 -39.64
N TRP A 333 -27.28 15.99 -38.75
CA TRP A 333 -28.52 16.73 -38.51
C TRP A 333 -28.74 17.79 -39.61
N GLN A 334 -29.92 17.79 -40.22
CA GLN A 334 -30.34 18.69 -41.30
C GLN A 334 -31.24 19.83 -40.79
N LEU A 335 -32.09 19.60 -39.77
CA LEU A 335 -33.01 20.60 -39.22
C LEU A 335 -32.72 20.95 -37.76
N PHE A 336 -32.03 20.07 -37.00
CA PHE A 336 -31.61 20.36 -35.62
C PHE A 336 -30.22 21.00 -35.53
N HIS A 337 -30.07 21.98 -34.64
CA HIS A 337 -28.76 22.54 -34.29
C HIS A 337 -27.99 21.56 -33.38
N ALA A 338 -26.88 21.01 -33.87
CA ALA A 338 -26.11 19.97 -33.19
C ALA A 338 -25.76 20.30 -31.72
N HIS A 339 -25.31 21.53 -31.44
CA HIS A 339 -24.92 21.92 -30.08
C HIS A 339 -26.13 21.98 -29.10
N GLN A 340 -27.27 22.51 -29.56
CA GLN A 340 -28.48 22.58 -28.72
C GLN A 340 -29.09 21.19 -28.50
N LEU A 341 -29.07 20.35 -29.53
CA LEU A 341 -29.52 18.96 -29.43
C LEU A 341 -28.66 18.17 -28.44
N ARG A 342 -27.33 18.29 -28.49
CA ARG A 342 -26.43 17.67 -27.50
C ARG A 342 -26.72 18.13 -26.07
N ARG A 343 -27.04 19.42 -25.87
CA ARG A 343 -27.46 19.94 -24.55
C ARG A 343 -28.79 19.34 -24.07
N ALA A 344 -29.79 19.26 -24.96
CA ALA A 344 -31.09 18.66 -24.63
C ALA A 344 -30.96 17.15 -24.29
N ILE A 345 -30.13 16.43 -25.04
CA ILE A 345 -29.79 15.03 -24.77
C ILE A 345 -29.12 14.90 -23.39
N ALA A 346 -28.12 15.74 -23.09
CA ALA A 346 -27.42 15.72 -21.80
C ALA A 346 -28.34 16.05 -20.61
N ALA A 347 -29.31 16.95 -20.78
CA ALA A 347 -30.31 17.27 -19.76
C ALA A 347 -31.26 16.10 -19.45
N CYS A 348 -31.34 15.11 -20.33
CA CYS A 348 -32.15 13.91 -20.17
C CYS A 348 -31.38 12.72 -19.58
N ASP A 349 -30.12 12.88 -19.16
CA ASP A 349 -29.36 11.83 -18.49
C ASP A 349 -29.98 11.48 -17.12
N LEU A 350 -30.17 10.18 -16.89
CA LEU A 350 -30.55 9.59 -15.61
C LEU A 350 -29.39 8.72 -15.09
N PRO A 351 -29.17 8.65 -13.77
CA PRO A 351 -28.27 7.67 -13.18
C PRO A 351 -28.80 6.26 -13.47
N ALA A 352 -27.95 5.38 -14.01
CA ALA A 352 -28.30 3.97 -14.22
C ALA A 352 -28.36 3.26 -12.85
N ALA A 353 -29.49 2.62 -12.54
CA ALA A 353 -29.68 1.88 -11.30
C ALA A 353 -28.72 0.67 -11.22
N GLY A 354 -27.85 0.65 -10.22
CA GLY A 354 -27.02 -0.52 -9.84
C GLY A 354 -25.75 -0.77 -10.66
N THR A 355 -25.65 -0.31 -11.91
CA THR A 355 -24.51 -0.63 -12.80
C THR A 355 -23.61 0.56 -13.15
N GLY A 356 -23.67 1.69 -12.45
CA GLY A 356 -22.70 2.79 -12.62
C GLY A 356 -22.61 3.33 -14.06
N GLY A 357 -23.39 4.35 -14.38
CA GLY A 357 -23.39 4.97 -15.71
C GLY A 357 -24.54 5.96 -15.87
N LYS A 358 -24.63 6.62 -17.02
CA LYS A 358 -25.73 7.53 -17.37
C LYS A 358 -26.54 6.96 -18.52
N ARG A 359 -27.86 6.84 -18.36
CA ARG A 359 -28.80 6.45 -19.42
C ARG A 359 -29.66 7.65 -19.78
N ILE A 360 -29.79 7.92 -21.08
CA ILE A 360 -30.65 8.99 -21.57
C ILE A 360 -32.10 8.53 -21.48
N SER A 361 -32.96 9.31 -20.81
CA SER A 361 -34.40 9.05 -20.78
C SER A 361 -35.02 9.35 -22.15
N VAL A 362 -35.25 8.29 -22.93
CA VAL A 362 -35.89 8.40 -24.26
C VAL A 362 -37.27 9.03 -24.14
N SER A 363 -38.04 8.66 -23.13
CA SER A 363 -39.39 9.21 -22.89
C SER A 363 -39.36 10.70 -22.54
N ARG A 364 -38.39 11.15 -21.73
CA ARG A 364 -38.23 12.57 -21.40
C ARG A 364 -37.77 13.37 -22.61
N LEU A 365 -36.79 12.85 -23.36
CA LEU A 365 -36.31 13.50 -24.57
C LEU A 365 -37.41 13.61 -25.63
N HIS A 366 -38.18 12.53 -25.84
CA HIS A 366 -39.33 12.55 -26.73
C HIS A 366 -40.37 13.60 -26.29
N ALA A 367 -40.69 13.69 -24.99
CA ALA A 367 -41.62 14.69 -24.48
C ALA A 367 -41.12 16.13 -24.73
N VAL A 368 -39.84 16.39 -24.51
CA VAL A 368 -39.22 17.71 -24.78
C VAL A 368 -39.29 18.04 -26.26
N LEU A 369 -38.83 17.14 -27.14
CA LEU A 369 -38.81 17.37 -28.59
C LEU A 369 -40.22 17.46 -29.19
N ALA A 370 -41.18 16.66 -28.69
CA ALA A 370 -42.57 16.72 -29.12
C ALA A 370 -43.26 18.02 -28.69
N HIS A 371 -42.92 18.54 -27.50
CA HIS A 371 -43.41 19.84 -27.03
C HIS A 371 -42.90 20.98 -27.91
N GLU A 372 -41.61 21.00 -28.23
CA GLU A 372 -41.01 21.98 -29.15
C GLU A 372 -41.62 21.88 -30.56
N LEU A 373 -41.86 20.66 -31.05
CA LEU A 373 -42.52 20.45 -32.34
C LEU A 373 -43.97 20.96 -32.36
N ALA A 374 -44.69 20.82 -31.24
CA ALA A 374 -46.05 21.36 -31.09
C ALA A 374 -46.06 22.90 -31.03
N ALA A 375 -44.99 23.51 -30.48
CA ALA A 375 -44.84 24.97 -30.37
C ALA A 375 -44.41 25.66 -31.69
N LEU A 376 -43.88 24.90 -32.67
CA LEU A 376 -43.47 25.43 -33.98
C LEU A 376 -44.67 25.87 -34.83
N HIS A 377 -44.67 27.13 -35.29
CA HIS A 377 -45.60 27.66 -36.29
C HIS A 377 -45.15 27.29 -37.71
N ALA A 378 -45.12 25.99 -38.03
CA ALA A 378 -44.70 25.47 -39.34
C ALA A 378 -45.87 24.84 -40.12
N THR A 379 -45.75 24.78 -41.45
CA THR A 379 -46.74 24.11 -42.32
C THR A 379 -46.75 22.59 -42.10
N ALA A 380 -47.87 21.90 -42.40
CA ALA A 380 -47.99 20.45 -42.26
C ALA A 380 -46.82 19.64 -42.90
N PRO A 381 -46.37 19.92 -44.14
CA PRO A 381 -45.23 19.21 -44.72
C PRO A 381 -43.90 19.49 -43.98
N GLN A 382 -43.69 20.71 -43.49
CA GLN A 382 -42.49 21.04 -42.69
C GLN A 382 -42.51 20.31 -41.34
N ARG A 383 -43.67 20.22 -40.67
CA ARG A 383 -43.81 19.45 -39.43
C ARG A 383 -43.52 17.96 -39.63
N ALA A 384 -43.92 17.39 -40.77
CA ALA A 384 -43.61 15.99 -41.10
C ALA A 384 -42.10 15.73 -41.26
N LEU A 385 -41.35 16.66 -41.85
CA LEU A 385 -39.89 16.57 -41.98
C LEU A 385 -39.18 16.64 -40.62
N VAL A 386 -39.59 17.56 -39.74
CA VAL A 386 -39.04 17.65 -38.37
C VAL A 386 -39.39 16.40 -37.55
N ALA A 387 -40.61 15.87 -37.69
CA ALA A 387 -41.02 14.63 -37.04
C ALA A 387 -40.19 13.43 -37.51
N HIS A 388 -39.83 13.35 -38.80
CA HIS A 388 -38.96 12.31 -39.31
C HIS A 388 -37.53 12.41 -38.75
N GLU A 389 -36.98 13.62 -38.64
CA GLU A 389 -35.66 13.80 -38.02
C GLU A 389 -35.68 13.58 -36.51
N LEU A 390 -36.78 13.88 -35.82
CA LEU A 390 -36.99 13.54 -34.41
C LEU A 390 -36.86 12.03 -34.20
N HIS A 391 -37.48 11.20 -35.06
CA HIS A 391 -37.30 9.74 -34.99
C HIS A 391 -35.83 9.34 -35.15
N LYS A 392 -35.08 9.95 -36.08
CA LYS A 392 -33.64 9.71 -36.22
C LYS A 392 -32.86 10.05 -34.94
N VAL A 393 -33.25 11.11 -34.24
CA VAL A 393 -32.68 11.46 -32.92
C VAL A 393 -32.97 10.38 -31.89
N LEU A 394 -34.22 9.88 -31.82
CA LEU A 394 -34.58 8.80 -30.89
C LEU A 394 -33.83 7.50 -31.21
N ASP A 395 -33.72 7.14 -32.48
CA ASP A 395 -32.96 5.97 -32.92
C ASP A 395 -31.48 6.10 -32.52
N TYR A 396 -30.86 7.26 -32.77
CA TYR A 396 -29.50 7.55 -32.32
C TYR A 396 -29.35 7.43 -30.80
N VAL A 397 -30.24 8.03 -30.02
CA VAL A 397 -30.18 8.02 -28.55
C VAL A 397 -30.43 6.63 -27.97
N THR A 398 -31.31 5.83 -28.59
CA THR A 398 -31.51 4.43 -28.18
C THR A 398 -30.26 3.61 -28.43
N GLU A 399 -29.55 3.82 -29.55
CA GLU A 399 -28.29 3.15 -29.85
C GLU A 399 -27.16 3.60 -28.90
N VAL A 400 -27.05 4.90 -28.60
CA VAL A 400 -26.14 5.42 -27.58
C VAL A 400 -26.42 4.78 -26.21
N ASN A 401 -27.68 4.59 -25.85
CA ASN A 401 -28.05 3.91 -24.61
C ASN A 401 -27.65 2.42 -24.62
N LYS A 402 -27.79 1.71 -25.75
CA LYS A 402 -27.31 0.32 -25.87
C LYS A 402 -25.79 0.26 -25.68
N GLN A 403 -25.05 1.14 -26.34
CA GLN A 403 -23.60 1.23 -26.23
C GLN A 403 -23.16 1.54 -24.78
N ARG A 404 -23.79 2.51 -24.12
CA ARG A 404 -23.48 2.86 -22.72
C ARG A 404 -23.80 1.70 -21.76
N ASN A 405 -24.91 1.00 -21.97
CA ASN A 405 -25.28 -0.16 -21.18
C ASN A 405 -24.28 -1.31 -21.38
N LEU A 406 -23.85 -1.56 -22.61
CA LEU A 406 -22.81 -2.55 -22.92
C LEU A 406 -21.49 -2.18 -22.25
N ALA A 407 -21.03 -0.94 -22.37
CA ALA A 407 -19.80 -0.44 -21.75
C ALA A 407 -19.83 -0.57 -20.20
N ALA A 408 -20.94 -0.20 -19.57
CA ALA A 408 -21.13 -0.37 -18.13
C ALA A 408 -21.10 -1.86 -17.74
N THR A 409 -21.78 -2.70 -18.51
CA THR A 409 -21.85 -4.14 -18.26
C THR A 409 -20.48 -4.82 -18.38
N LEU A 410 -19.69 -4.48 -19.41
CA LEU A 410 -18.32 -4.94 -19.57
C LEU A 410 -17.43 -4.50 -18.41
N THR A 411 -17.59 -3.26 -17.95
CA THR A 411 -16.84 -2.74 -16.79
C THR A 411 -17.17 -3.52 -15.51
N HIS A 412 -18.45 -3.80 -15.25
CA HIS A 412 -18.88 -4.61 -14.10
C HIS A 412 -18.39 -6.05 -14.17
N TYR A 413 -18.45 -6.64 -15.36
CA TYR A 413 -17.93 -7.99 -15.57
C TYR A 413 -16.42 -8.05 -15.29
N TYR A 414 -15.65 -7.12 -15.86
CA TYR A 414 -14.20 -7.04 -15.64
C TYR A 414 -13.86 -6.83 -14.16
N ASP A 415 -14.55 -5.92 -13.47
CA ASP A 415 -14.33 -5.71 -12.04
C ASP A 415 -14.64 -6.97 -11.21
N SER A 416 -15.66 -7.74 -11.59
CA SER A 416 -15.98 -9.00 -10.91
C SER A 416 -14.93 -10.08 -11.18
N TRP A 417 -14.40 -10.15 -12.40
CA TRP A 417 -13.25 -11.00 -12.75
C TRP A 417 -11.98 -10.61 -11.98
N ARG A 418 -11.70 -9.31 -11.86
CA ARG A 418 -10.60 -8.77 -11.05
C ARG A 418 -10.75 -9.19 -9.59
N GLN A 419 -11.93 -9.01 -8.99
CA GLN A 419 -12.20 -9.39 -7.60
C GLN A 419 -11.99 -10.88 -7.36
N LEU A 420 -12.43 -11.74 -8.29
CA LEU A 420 -12.18 -13.18 -8.22
C LEU A 420 -10.68 -13.51 -8.25
N THR A 421 -9.93 -12.82 -9.11
CA THR A 421 -8.47 -12.94 -9.20
C THR A 421 -7.79 -12.49 -7.89
N GLU A 422 -8.26 -11.39 -7.30
CA GLU A 422 -7.80 -10.87 -6.01
C GLU A 422 -8.05 -11.87 -4.88
N ILE A 423 -9.23 -12.47 -4.80
CA ILE A 423 -9.55 -13.50 -3.80
C ILE A 423 -8.63 -14.71 -3.95
N LEU A 424 -8.41 -15.19 -5.18
CA LEU A 424 -7.57 -16.36 -5.45
C LEU A 424 -6.13 -16.18 -4.96
N PHE A 425 -5.55 -14.98 -5.14
CA PHE A 425 -4.15 -14.77 -4.77
C PHE A 425 -3.99 -14.13 -3.39
N CYS A 426 -4.83 -13.20 -2.97
CA CYS A 426 -4.64 -12.51 -1.69
C CYS A 426 -5.25 -13.22 -0.48
N VAL A 427 -6.26 -14.09 -0.67
CA VAL A 427 -7.01 -14.68 0.45
C VAL A 427 -6.88 -16.20 0.53
N ALA A 428 -6.62 -16.89 -0.59
CA ALA A 428 -6.50 -18.34 -0.58
C ALA A 428 -5.29 -18.81 0.26
N PRO A 429 -5.47 -19.78 1.18
CA PRO A 429 -4.36 -20.34 1.96
C PRO A 429 -3.35 -21.07 1.07
N GLU A 430 -2.09 -21.13 1.53
CA GLU A 430 -0.96 -21.70 0.79
C GLU A 430 -1.12 -23.20 0.49
N ASP A 431 -1.89 -23.92 1.32
CA ASP A 431 -2.15 -25.36 1.18
C ASP A 431 -2.95 -25.73 -0.07
N ILE A 432 -3.64 -24.76 -0.67
CA ILE A 432 -4.55 -24.96 -1.81
C ILE A 432 -3.79 -24.93 -3.14
N LEU A 433 -2.74 -24.11 -3.23
CA LEU A 433 -1.95 -23.89 -4.45
C LEU A 433 -0.47 -23.89 -4.08
N ASN A 434 0.24 -24.96 -4.43
CA ASN A 434 1.67 -25.03 -4.21
C ASN A 434 2.40 -23.83 -4.88
N LEU A 435 3.56 -23.48 -4.33
CA LEU A 435 4.28 -22.27 -4.70
C LEU A 435 4.62 -22.20 -6.21
N GLU A 436 4.97 -23.33 -6.83
CA GLU A 436 5.33 -23.39 -8.26
C GLU A 436 4.13 -23.22 -9.19
N SER A 437 3.04 -23.96 -8.94
CA SER A 437 1.77 -23.82 -9.67
C SER A 437 1.22 -22.41 -9.54
N ARG A 438 1.32 -21.80 -8.36
CA ARG A 438 0.92 -20.41 -8.11
C ARG A 438 1.71 -19.42 -8.96
N LYS A 439 3.04 -19.55 -9.04
CA LYS A 439 3.91 -18.70 -9.89
C LYS A 439 3.57 -18.84 -11.37
N ASN A 440 3.41 -20.07 -11.85
CA ASN A 440 3.09 -20.33 -13.26
C ASN A 440 1.71 -19.73 -13.62
N LEU A 441 0.71 -19.85 -12.74
CA LEU A 441 -0.62 -19.26 -12.97
C LEU A 441 -0.56 -17.74 -13.01
N LEU A 442 0.17 -17.10 -12.09
CA LEU A 442 0.37 -15.65 -12.08
C LEU A 442 1.01 -15.14 -13.38
N LEU A 443 2.11 -15.78 -13.81
CA LEU A 443 2.81 -15.42 -15.05
C LEU A 443 1.91 -15.53 -16.28
N ASN A 444 1.13 -16.61 -16.35
CA ASN A 444 0.26 -16.83 -17.48
C ASN A 444 -0.94 -15.87 -17.54
N ILE A 445 -1.59 -15.60 -16.40
CA ILE A 445 -2.69 -14.60 -16.34
C ILE A 445 -2.16 -13.21 -16.71
N LEU A 446 -0.96 -12.85 -16.22
CA LEU A 446 -0.30 -11.59 -16.59
C LEU A 446 -0.07 -11.48 -18.09
N GLN A 447 0.48 -12.53 -18.71
CA GLN A 447 0.74 -12.56 -20.15
C GLN A 447 -0.55 -12.42 -20.97
N ASP A 448 -1.60 -13.20 -20.66
CA ASP A 448 -2.87 -13.14 -21.38
C ASP A 448 -3.54 -11.77 -21.24
N LEU A 449 -3.54 -11.21 -20.03
CA LEU A 449 -4.14 -9.91 -19.74
C LEU A 449 -3.44 -8.78 -20.51
N LEU A 450 -2.11 -8.75 -20.47
CA LEU A 450 -1.31 -7.75 -21.16
C LEU A 450 -1.36 -7.89 -22.70
N ASN A 451 -1.56 -9.11 -23.21
CA ASN A 451 -1.71 -9.33 -24.64
C ASN A 451 -3.11 -8.95 -25.15
N LYS A 452 -4.14 -9.19 -24.33
CA LYS A 452 -5.53 -9.01 -24.73
C LYS A 452 -6.01 -7.56 -24.71
N ILE A 453 -5.48 -6.73 -23.82
CA ILE A 453 -5.98 -5.36 -23.62
C ILE A 453 -5.09 -4.36 -24.37
N PRO A 454 -5.58 -3.74 -25.46
CA PRO A 454 -4.90 -2.62 -26.09
C PRO A 454 -5.20 -1.31 -25.31
N PRO A 455 -4.22 -0.70 -24.62
CA PRO A 455 -4.48 0.42 -23.71
C PRO A 455 -5.02 1.69 -24.39
N ALA A 456 -4.76 1.88 -25.69
CA ALA A 456 -5.25 3.03 -26.46
C ALA A 456 -6.73 2.93 -26.87
N GLU A 457 -7.26 1.71 -27.03
CA GLU A 457 -8.56 1.47 -27.67
C GLU A 457 -9.66 1.09 -26.67
N VAL A 458 -9.26 0.80 -25.44
CA VAL A 458 -10.12 0.26 -24.39
C VAL A 458 -10.78 1.38 -23.58
N LEU A 459 -11.96 1.10 -23.05
CA LEU A 459 -12.66 2.01 -22.15
C LEU A 459 -11.74 2.39 -20.97
N PRO A 460 -11.60 3.69 -20.61
CA PRO A 460 -10.70 4.12 -19.55
C PRO A 460 -10.93 3.42 -18.20
N GLN A 461 -12.19 3.08 -17.89
CA GLN A 461 -12.55 2.32 -16.69
C GLN A 461 -11.95 0.92 -16.70
N ILE A 462 -11.99 0.21 -17.83
CA ILE A 462 -11.42 -1.12 -17.99
C ILE A 462 -9.90 -1.04 -17.96
N GLY A 463 -9.27 -0.06 -18.62
CA GLY A 463 -7.81 0.16 -18.54
C GLY A 463 -7.32 0.40 -17.10
N ASN A 464 -8.08 1.18 -16.32
CA ASN A 464 -7.80 1.40 -14.89
C ASN A 464 -7.94 0.12 -14.06
N LEU A 465 -8.98 -0.69 -14.30
CA LEU A 465 -9.15 -1.97 -13.61
C LEU A 465 -8.05 -2.95 -14.01
N ALA A 466 -7.70 -3.01 -15.29
CA ALA A 466 -6.69 -3.92 -15.83
C ALA A 466 -5.29 -3.64 -15.31
N SER A 467 -4.86 -2.38 -15.35
CA SER A 467 -3.59 -1.98 -14.73
C SER A 467 -3.55 -2.30 -13.24
N GLY A 468 -4.68 -2.15 -12.53
CA GLY A 468 -4.81 -2.56 -11.12
C GLY A 468 -4.64 -4.07 -10.92
N THR A 469 -5.22 -4.89 -11.80
CA THR A 469 -5.02 -6.35 -11.79
C THR A 469 -3.57 -6.73 -12.09
N VAL A 470 -2.91 -6.05 -13.04
CA VAL A 470 -1.48 -6.27 -13.35
C VAL A 470 -0.60 -5.99 -12.11
N LEU A 471 -0.84 -4.87 -11.42
CA LEU A 471 -0.17 -4.56 -10.15
C LEU A 471 -0.38 -5.66 -9.11
N LEU A 472 -1.63 -6.04 -8.86
CA LEU A 472 -2.01 -7.08 -7.90
C LEU A 472 -1.28 -8.40 -8.18
N LEU A 473 -1.26 -8.84 -9.44
CA LEU A 473 -0.61 -10.08 -9.85
C LEU A 473 0.91 -10.01 -9.67
N LEU A 474 1.55 -8.87 -9.98
CA LEU A 474 3.00 -8.69 -9.79
C LEU A 474 3.42 -8.57 -8.33
N VAL A 475 2.60 -7.96 -7.46
CA VAL A 475 2.82 -7.96 -6.01
C VAL A 475 2.83 -9.40 -5.48
N ASN A 476 1.84 -10.21 -5.89
CA ASN A 476 1.77 -11.61 -5.49
C ASN A 476 2.91 -12.45 -6.09
N LEU A 477 3.31 -12.17 -7.34
CA LEU A 477 4.45 -12.84 -7.96
C LEU A 477 5.74 -12.55 -7.19
N ARG A 478 5.98 -11.27 -6.84
CA ARG A 478 7.11 -10.87 -6.00
C ARG A 478 7.09 -11.57 -4.66
N HIS A 479 5.93 -11.66 -4.02
CA HIS A 479 5.78 -12.40 -2.77
C HIS A 479 6.18 -13.88 -2.92
N CYS A 480 5.75 -14.55 -3.99
CA CYS A 480 6.15 -15.93 -4.27
C CYS A 480 7.68 -16.08 -4.43
N TYR A 481 8.36 -15.13 -5.07
CA TYR A 481 9.82 -15.14 -5.17
C TYR A 481 10.51 -14.89 -3.82
N ILE A 482 9.97 -14.02 -2.98
CA ILE A 482 10.47 -13.78 -1.62
C ILE A 482 10.34 -15.05 -0.77
N LEU A 483 9.19 -15.73 -0.82
CA LEU A 483 8.98 -17.01 -0.12
C LEU A 483 9.94 -18.09 -0.62
N GLN A 484 10.08 -18.24 -1.94
CA GLN A 484 10.98 -19.23 -2.52
C GLN A 484 12.44 -19.00 -2.11
N LYS A 485 12.89 -17.74 -2.13
CA LYS A 485 14.22 -17.36 -1.66
C LYS A 485 14.39 -17.74 -0.19
N ARG A 486 13.40 -17.43 0.65
CA ARG A 486 13.39 -17.76 2.08
C ARG A 486 13.51 -19.26 2.33
N ASP A 487 12.83 -20.09 1.54
CA ASP A 487 12.85 -21.56 1.71
C ASP A 487 14.16 -22.18 1.24
N SER A 488 14.81 -21.59 0.22
CA SER A 488 16.10 -22.06 -0.31
C SER A 488 17.28 -21.87 0.66
N ASN A 489 17.18 -20.93 1.61
CA ASN A 489 18.27 -20.45 2.47
C ASN A 489 19.55 -20.03 1.73
N LEU A 490 19.50 -19.82 0.41
CA LEU A 490 20.62 -19.36 -0.40
C LEU A 490 20.83 -17.85 -0.22
N LYS A 491 22.08 -17.40 -0.36
CA LYS A 491 22.38 -15.97 -0.48
C LYS A 491 21.71 -15.39 -1.72
N SER A 492 21.48 -14.07 -1.74
CA SER A 492 20.90 -13.38 -2.90
C SER A 492 21.66 -13.64 -4.20
N SER A 493 23.00 -13.60 -4.18
CA SER A 493 23.86 -13.91 -5.34
C SER A 493 23.70 -15.35 -5.81
N ASP A 494 23.70 -16.29 -4.86
CA ASP A 494 23.68 -17.73 -5.14
C ASP A 494 22.29 -18.17 -5.61
N PHE A 495 21.25 -17.55 -5.05
CA PHE A 495 19.89 -17.68 -5.54
C PHE A 495 19.76 -17.11 -6.95
N GLU A 496 20.33 -15.93 -7.23
CA GLU A 496 20.30 -15.32 -8.56
C GLU A 496 21.02 -16.19 -9.60
N THR A 497 22.18 -16.77 -9.28
CA THR A 497 22.92 -17.64 -10.21
C THR A 497 22.25 -19.00 -10.39
N THR A 498 21.71 -19.60 -9.33
CA THR A 498 21.05 -20.91 -9.40
C THR A 498 19.69 -20.83 -10.09
N PHE A 499 18.95 -19.74 -9.85
CA PHE A 499 17.58 -19.59 -10.33
C PHE A 499 17.46 -18.77 -11.62
N PHE A 500 18.37 -17.82 -11.88
CA PHE A 500 18.36 -16.98 -13.09
C PHE A 500 19.66 -17.15 -13.93
N GLY A 501 20.41 -18.21 -13.70
CA GLY A 501 21.60 -18.56 -14.49
C GLY A 501 21.27 -19.18 -15.86
N PRO A 502 22.22 -19.12 -16.81
CA PRO A 502 22.02 -19.61 -18.19
C PRO A 502 21.84 -21.14 -18.31
N SER A 503 22.16 -21.91 -17.27
CA SER A 503 22.14 -23.38 -17.25
C SER A 503 20.76 -24.02 -17.01
N ASN A 504 19.71 -23.23 -16.72
CA ASN A 504 18.39 -23.77 -16.38
C ASN A 504 17.39 -23.63 -17.56
N GLN A 505 17.14 -24.72 -18.31
CA GLN A 505 16.26 -24.73 -19.49
C GLN A 505 14.81 -24.29 -19.17
N ILE A 506 14.28 -24.65 -18.00
CA ILE A 506 12.94 -24.25 -17.52
C ILE A 506 12.88 -22.72 -17.27
N MET A 507 14.04 -22.08 -17.04
CA MET A 507 14.13 -20.64 -16.87
C MET A 507 14.25 -19.87 -18.17
N GLN A 508 14.70 -20.49 -19.27
CA GLN A 508 14.72 -19.81 -20.57
C GLN A 508 13.29 -19.46 -21.04
N THR A 509 12.33 -20.38 -20.87
CA THR A 509 10.92 -20.14 -21.20
C THR A 509 10.25 -19.14 -20.24
N LYS A 510 10.53 -19.22 -18.93
CA LYS A 510 10.04 -18.24 -17.94
C LYS A 510 10.68 -16.85 -18.13
N SER A 511 11.93 -16.78 -18.58
CA SER A 511 12.64 -15.53 -18.91
C SER A 511 12.02 -14.81 -20.11
N LEU A 512 11.62 -15.55 -21.16
CA LEU A 512 10.86 -14.97 -22.29
C LEU A 512 9.51 -14.39 -21.85
N THR A 513 8.84 -15.06 -20.91
CA THR A 513 7.56 -14.59 -20.35
C THR A 513 7.75 -13.29 -19.56
N LEU A 514 8.77 -13.23 -18.70
CA LEU A 514 9.13 -12.02 -17.96
C LEU A 514 9.53 -10.87 -18.90
N LYS A 515 10.33 -11.16 -19.95
CA LYS A 515 10.69 -10.21 -21.01
C LYS A 515 9.44 -9.61 -21.67
N PHE A 516 8.48 -10.46 -22.03
CA PHE A 516 7.20 -10.03 -22.62
C PHE A 516 6.40 -9.15 -21.67
N ILE A 517 6.26 -9.56 -20.41
CA ILE A 517 5.53 -8.80 -19.37
C ILE A 517 6.14 -7.40 -19.21
N LEU A 518 7.46 -7.30 -19.07
CA LEU A 518 8.16 -6.03 -18.96
C LEU A 518 7.91 -5.14 -20.19
N HIS A 519 8.10 -5.68 -21.39
CA HIS A 519 7.88 -4.95 -22.63
C HIS A 519 6.45 -4.39 -22.72
N LYS A 520 5.43 -5.19 -22.38
CA LYS A 520 4.03 -4.73 -22.40
C LYS A 520 3.73 -3.68 -21.34
N ILE A 521 4.27 -3.79 -20.12
CA ILE A 521 4.10 -2.76 -19.07
C ILE A 521 4.69 -1.44 -19.54
N LEU A 522 5.90 -1.44 -20.09
CA LEU A 522 6.55 -0.23 -20.60
C LEU A 522 5.79 0.37 -21.79
N SER A 523 5.32 -0.46 -22.72
CA SER A 523 4.45 -0.02 -23.83
C SER A 523 3.16 0.64 -23.33
N TRP A 524 2.51 0.08 -22.30
CA TRP A 524 1.32 0.68 -21.71
C TRP A 524 1.61 2.02 -21.02
N ILE A 525 2.77 2.17 -20.38
CA ILE A 525 3.21 3.45 -19.81
C ILE A 525 3.35 4.51 -20.91
N LEU A 526 3.94 4.17 -22.06
CA LEU A 526 4.07 5.12 -23.18
C LEU A 526 2.73 5.61 -23.74
N VAL A 527 1.73 4.72 -23.82
CA VAL A 527 0.42 5.03 -24.39
C VAL A 527 -0.51 5.73 -23.40
N SER A 528 -0.24 5.58 -22.10
CA SER A 528 -1.06 6.17 -21.04
C SER A 528 -0.95 7.70 -21.01
N GLY A 529 -1.98 8.38 -21.54
CA GLY A 529 -2.08 9.84 -21.52
C GLY A 529 -2.34 10.43 -20.13
N SER A 530 -2.21 11.76 -20.00
CA SER A 530 -2.41 12.51 -18.75
C SER A 530 -3.81 12.37 -18.15
N SER A 531 -4.82 11.98 -18.93
CA SER A 531 -6.19 11.70 -18.48
C SER A 531 -6.33 10.34 -17.77
N THR A 532 -5.28 9.51 -17.75
CA THR A 532 -5.27 8.15 -17.17
C THR A 532 -4.26 7.98 -16.03
N GLN A 533 -4.10 9.00 -15.17
CA GLN A 533 -3.12 8.97 -14.07
C GLN A 533 -3.23 7.74 -13.16
N LYS A 534 -4.44 7.24 -12.88
CA LYS A 534 -4.64 6.02 -12.07
C LYS A 534 -4.03 4.78 -12.74
N MET A 535 -4.12 4.68 -14.06
CA MET A 535 -3.47 3.63 -14.84
C MET A 535 -1.95 3.73 -14.72
N ARG A 536 -1.39 4.95 -14.83
CA ARG A 536 0.06 5.20 -14.66
C ARG A 536 0.56 4.81 -13.28
N VAL A 537 -0.14 5.20 -12.21
CA VAL A 537 0.18 4.79 -10.83
C VAL A 537 0.27 3.27 -10.70
N ASN A 538 -0.73 2.55 -11.22
CA ASN A 538 -0.76 1.09 -11.16
C ASN A 538 0.38 0.47 -11.97
N LEU A 539 0.67 0.99 -13.16
CA LEU A 539 1.75 0.49 -14.03
C LEU A 539 3.14 0.77 -13.45
N TYR A 540 3.38 1.93 -12.84
CA TYR A 540 4.61 2.18 -12.10
C TYR A 540 4.73 1.24 -10.90
N GLY A 541 3.65 1.03 -10.14
CA GLY A 541 3.67 0.05 -9.05
C GLY A 541 3.98 -1.37 -9.55
N ALA A 542 3.43 -1.76 -10.70
CA ALA A 542 3.68 -3.05 -11.34
C ALA A 542 5.15 -3.16 -11.77
N LEU A 543 5.68 -2.14 -12.46
CA LEU A 543 7.07 -2.06 -12.87
C LEU A 543 8.00 -2.13 -11.66
N LEU A 544 7.74 -1.37 -10.59
CA LEU A 544 8.53 -1.40 -9.36
C LEU A 544 8.57 -2.79 -8.73
N ASN A 545 7.43 -3.50 -8.68
CA ASN A 545 7.40 -4.86 -8.16
C ASN A 545 8.16 -5.84 -9.07
N TYR A 546 8.06 -5.68 -10.39
CA TYR A 546 8.86 -6.44 -11.35
C TYR A 546 10.37 -6.20 -11.16
N LEU A 547 10.80 -4.95 -11.08
CA LEU A 547 12.21 -4.59 -10.88
C LEU A 547 12.77 -5.12 -9.55
N ASN A 548 11.94 -5.16 -8.49
CA ASN A 548 12.32 -5.77 -7.20
C ASN A 548 12.37 -7.31 -7.22
N ILE A 549 11.76 -7.98 -8.20
CA ILE A 549 11.98 -9.43 -8.45
C ILE A 549 13.36 -9.64 -9.09
N VAL A 550 13.76 -8.75 -10.00
CA VAL A 550 15.05 -8.80 -10.71
C VAL A 550 16.20 -8.40 -9.80
N ASN A 551 15.98 -7.39 -8.95
CA ASN A 551 16.94 -6.88 -7.98
C ASN A 551 16.48 -7.22 -6.56
N LEU A 552 16.47 -8.53 -6.24
CA LEU A 552 16.09 -9.03 -4.92
C LEU A 552 17.07 -8.48 -3.87
N LYS A 553 16.67 -7.40 -3.19
CA LYS A 553 17.47 -6.84 -2.10
C LYS A 553 17.71 -7.91 -1.03
N PRO A 554 18.93 -7.99 -0.46
CA PRO A 554 19.19 -8.90 0.65
C PRO A 554 18.21 -8.58 1.78
N SER A 555 17.62 -9.61 2.38
CA SER A 555 16.80 -9.39 3.56
C SER A 555 17.67 -8.78 4.66
N PRO A 556 17.19 -7.82 5.47
CA PRO A 556 17.95 -7.33 6.63
C PRO A 556 18.33 -8.46 7.62
N ALA A 557 17.70 -9.65 7.49
CA ALA A 557 18.06 -10.86 8.21
C ALA A 557 19.26 -11.64 7.62
N GLU A 558 19.60 -11.47 6.34
CA GLU A 558 20.78 -12.09 5.70
C GLU A 558 22.06 -11.45 6.26
N PRO A 559 23.16 -12.21 6.47
CA PRO A 559 24.45 -11.62 6.83
C PRO A 559 24.88 -10.75 5.66
N GLU A 560 24.90 -9.42 5.87
CA GLU A 560 25.62 -8.52 4.97
C GLU A 560 27.01 -9.13 4.77
N GLU A 561 27.38 -9.38 3.51
CA GLU A 561 28.76 -9.71 3.20
C GLU A 561 29.60 -8.56 3.72
N GLU A 562 30.65 -8.90 4.46
CA GLU A 562 31.66 -7.98 4.98
C GLU A 562 32.36 -7.28 3.82
N MET A 563 31.67 -6.36 3.13
CA MET A 563 32.34 -5.19 2.64
C MET A 563 32.84 -4.53 3.92
N ASN A 564 34.15 -4.45 4.08
CA ASN A 564 34.82 -3.72 5.16
C ASN A 564 34.44 -2.23 5.10
N SER A 565 33.17 -1.90 5.34
CA SER A 565 32.70 -0.57 5.60
C SER A 565 33.02 -0.24 7.05
N MET A 566 34.31 -0.25 7.35
CA MET A 566 34.85 0.38 8.53
C MET A 566 34.36 1.84 8.52
N TYR A 567 34.16 2.46 9.67
CA TYR A 567 33.90 3.91 9.74
C TYR A 567 34.95 4.71 8.93
N VAL A 568 36.19 4.17 8.86
CA VAL A 568 37.31 4.64 8.03
C VAL A 568 37.07 4.51 6.51
N SER A 569 36.31 3.52 6.02
CA SER A 569 35.97 3.42 4.59
C SER A 569 35.05 4.54 4.09
N ARG A 570 34.39 5.26 5.00
CA ARG A 570 33.61 6.47 4.67
C ARG A 570 34.51 7.71 4.54
N LEU A 571 35.74 7.63 5.06
CA LEU A 571 36.77 8.67 4.98
C LEU A 571 37.77 8.39 3.84
N ASP A 572 37.93 7.13 3.42
CA ASP A 572 38.83 6.71 2.35
C ASP A 572 38.03 6.07 1.20
N SER A 573 37.78 6.84 0.14
CA SER A 573 37.01 6.44 -1.04
C SER A 573 37.73 5.42 -1.94
N SER A 574 38.95 5.00 -1.61
CA SER A 574 39.79 4.17 -2.48
C SER A 574 39.45 2.66 -2.49
N LYS A 575 38.60 2.17 -1.57
CA LYS A 575 38.42 0.71 -1.33
C LYS A 575 37.05 0.10 -1.64
N ALA A 576 36.10 0.84 -2.22
CA ALA A 576 34.76 0.31 -2.49
C ALA A 576 34.59 -0.14 -3.94
N ARG A 577 35.05 -1.34 -4.30
CA ARG A 577 34.55 -2.08 -5.48
C ARG A 577 34.57 -3.59 -5.27
N PRO A 578 33.41 -4.24 -5.12
CA PRO A 578 33.24 -5.60 -5.59
C PRO A 578 32.64 -5.54 -7.01
N SER A 579 33.36 -6.09 -7.98
CA SER A 579 32.81 -6.42 -9.30
C SER A 579 31.77 -7.53 -9.13
N LYS A 580 30.48 -7.18 -9.09
CA LYS A 580 29.39 -8.15 -9.23
C LYS A 580 29.33 -8.57 -10.70
N GLU A 581 29.52 -9.85 -10.99
CA GLU A 581 29.12 -10.42 -12.27
C GLU A 581 27.59 -10.25 -12.40
N GLU A 582 27.14 -9.56 -13.47
CA GLU A 582 25.73 -9.25 -13.68
C GLU A 582 24.96 -10.51 -14.10
N SER A 583 23.79 -10.73 -13.50
CA SER A 583 22.93 -11.85 -13.86
C SER A 583 22.33 -11.69 -15.25
N SER A 584 22.13 -12.81 -15.97
CA SER A 584 21.56 -12.81 -17.33
C SER A 584 20.18 -12.13 -17.40
N LEU A 585 19.39 -12.23 -16.32
CA LEU A 585 18.10 -11.55 -16.18
C LEU A 585 18.24 -10.04 -16.10
N LYS A 586 19.24 -9.52 -15.37
CA LYS A 586 19.51 -8.07 -15.28
C LYS A 586 19.90 -7.51 -16.65
N SER A 587 20.75 -8.21 -17.40
CA SER A 587 21.09 -7.85 -18.79
C SER A 587 19.87 -7.81 -19.70
N MET A 588 18.99 -8.84 -19.65
CA MET A 588 17.74 -8.84 -20.44
C MET A 588 16.85 -7.64 -20.14
N VAL A 589 16.70 -7.29 -18.86
CA VAL A 589 15.88 -6.15 -18.41
C VAL A 589 16.46 -4.83 -18.89
N ILE A 590 17.79 -4.68 -18.83
CA ILE A 590 18.52 -3.53 -19.35
C ILE A 590 18.26 -3.36 -20.85
N ASP A 591 18.36 -4.42 -21.64
CA ASP A 591 18.16 -4.39 -23.09
C ASP A 591 16.72 -3.97 -23.45
N VAL A 592 15.71 -4.54 -22.76
CA VAL A 592 14.30 -4.20 -22.99
C VAL A 592 14.03 -2.74 -22.65
N ILE A 593 14.49 -2.25 -21.50
CA ILE A 593 14.27 -0.86 -21.09
C ILE A 593 14.92 0.09 -22.09
N SER A 594 16.16 -0.18 -22.49
CA SER A 594 16.91 0.66 -23.42
C SER A 594 16.26 0.71 -24.81
N SER A 595 15.53 -0.34 -25.22
CA SER A 595 14.81 -0.37 -26.51
C SER A 595 13.67 0.65 -26.64
N PHE A 596 13.16 1.19 -25.52
CA PHE A 596 12.12 2.22 -25.54
C PHE A 596 12.69 3.67 -25.61
N GLY A 597 13.99 3.84 -25.36
CA GLY A 597 14.74 5.08 -25.50
C GLY A 597 14.25 6.28 -24.66
N ASP A 598 14.65 7.48 -25.09
CA ASP A 598 14.42 8.76 -24.41
C ASP A 598 12.95 9.10 -24.13
N ASN A 599 12.02 8.58 -24.92
CA ASN A 599 10.59 8.84 -24.73
C ASN A 599 10.08 8.30 -23.38
N LEU A 600 10.52 7.09 -23.03
CA LEU A 600 10.18 6.49 -21.73
C LEU A 600 10.84 7.29 -20.60
N CYS A 601 12.11 7.66 -20.77
CA CYS A 601 12.86 8.48 -19.82
C CYS A 601 12.14 9.80 -19.52
N SER A 602 11.72 10.50 -20.58
CA SER A 602 11.03 11.78 -20.50
C SER A 602 9.68 11.67 -19.79
N ILE A 603 8.90 10.62 -20.08
CA ILE A 603 7.59 10.40 -19.42
C ILE A 603 7.75 10.15 -17.92
N VAL A 604 8.65 9.25 -17.54
CA VAL A 604 8.90 8.94 -16.11
C VAL A 604 9.43 10.16 -15.38
N CYS A 605 10.41 10.88 -15.93
CA CYS A 605 10.98 12.08 -15.31
C CYS A 605 9.93 13.19 -15.20
N SER A 606 9.09 13.38 -16.22
CA SER A 606 8.00 14.36 -16.20
C SER A 606 6.96 14.02 -15.13
N ASP A 607 6.57 12.75 -14.98
CA ASP A 607 5.61 12.32 -13.95
C ASP A 607 6.18 12.39 -12.53
N CYS A 608 7.52 12.45 -12.34
CA CYS A 608 8.14 12.71 -11.04
C CYS A 608 7.93 14.17 -10.55
N ILE A 609 7.72 15.11 -11.47
CA ILE A 609 7.66 16.57 -11.18
C ILE A 609 6.26 17.14 -11.42
N GLY A 610 5.48 16.56 -12.33
CA GLY A 610 4.22 17.11 -12.79
C GLY A 610 3.22 17.41 -11.67
N ALA A 611 2.38 18.43 -11.89
CA ALA A 611 1.33 18.91 -10.97
C ALA A 611 0.14 17.92 -10.77
N GLY A 612 0.38 16.62 -10.98
CA GLY A 612 -0.60 15.55 -10.85
C GLY A 612 -0.69 14.97 -9.45
N HIS A 613 -1.37 13.82 -9.35
CA HIS A 613 -1.63 13.10 -8.10
C HIS A 613 -0.34 12.72 -7.35
N ASP A 614 -0.27 13.01 -6.03
CA ASP A 614 0.94 12.75 -5.20
C ASP A 614 1.42 11.29 -5.28
N VAL A 615 0.48 10.34 -5.26
CA VAL A 615 0.82 8.91 -5.36
C VAL A 615 1.50 8.57 -6.69
N CYS A 616 1.16 9.25 -7.79
CA CYS A 616 1.83 9.04 -9.08
C CYS A 616 3.29 9.49 -8.99
N ARG A 617 3.53 10.68 -8.43
CA ARG A 617 4.87 11.21 -8.19
C ARG A 617 5.70 10.28 -7.32
N MET A 618 5.16 9.83 -6.19
CA MET A 618 5.86 8.91 -5.27
C MET A 618 6.30 7.62 -5.97
N VAL A 619 5.37 6.94 -6.66
CA VAL A 619 5.68 5.66 -7.28
C VAL A 619 6.57 5.84 -8.51
N ALA A 620 6.42 6.92 -9.28
CA ALA A 620 7.33 7.27 -10.37
C ALA A 620 8.76 7.53 -9.87
N LEU A 621 8.92 8.27 -8.76
CA LEU A 621 10.21 8.51 -8.10
C LEU A 621 10.84 7.22 -7.62
N SER A 622 10.07 6.33 -6.97
CA SER A 622 10.57 5.00 -6.56
C SER A 622 10.95 4.13 -7.76
N CYS A 623 10.19 4.17 -8.86
CA CYS A 623 10.57 3.50 -10.10
C CYS A 623 11.89 4.03 -10.63
N LEU A 624 12.04 5.36 -10.74
CA LEU A 624 13.25 6.00 -11.23
C LEU A 624 14.46 5.65 -10.37
N ASP A 625 14.32 5.65 -9.03
CA ASP A 625 15.36 5.21 -8.10
C ASP A 625 15.82 3.78 -8.40
N THR A 626 14.88 2.83 -8.55
CA THR A 626 15.22 1.44 -8.88
C THR A 626 15.77 1.25 -10.30
N LEU A 627 15.34 2.06 -11.27
CA LEU A 627 15.85 2.03 -12.65
C LEU A 627 17.31 2.49 -12.71
N ILE A 628 17.65 3.57 -11.98
CA ILE A 628 19.03 4.05 -11.84
C ILE A 628 19.88 3.03 -11.07
N GLU A 629 19.32 2.34 -10.06
CA GLU A 629 20.03 1.28 -9.34
C GLU A 629 20.38 0.08 -10.23
N ILE A 630 19.45 -0.34 -11.10
CA ILE A 630 19.64 -1.50 -12.00
C ILE A 630 20.60 -1.18 -13.14
N ASN A 631 20.54 0.04 -13.68
CA ASN A 631 21.41 0.43 -14.78
C ASN A 631 22.04 1.83 -14.53
N PRO A 632 23.12 1.90 -13.73
CA PRO A 632 23.73 3.16 -13.33
C PRO A 632 24.40 3.95 -14.47
N ARG A 633 24.66 3.32 -15.63
CA ARG A 633 25.39 3.91 -16.76
C ARG A 633 24.47 4.46 -17.88
N THR A 634 23.26 4.87 -17.54
CA THR A 634 22.15 5.06 -18.51
C THR A 634 21.85 6.48 -18.95
N GLU A 635 21.09 6.54 -20.05
CA GLU A 635 20.31 7.69 -20.50
C GLU A 635 19.44 8.32 -19.39
N TRP A 636 18.95 7.56 -18.38
CA TRP A 636 18.11 8.09 -17.30
C TRP A 636 18.73 9.30 -16.58
N MET A 637 20.01 9.21 -16.19
CA MET A 637 20.72 10.29 -15.51
C MET A 637 20.98 11.48 -16.46
N ASN A 638 21.24 11.19 -17.74
CA ASN A 638 21.44 12.21 -18.76
C ASN A 638 20.15 12.96 -19.07
N THR A 639 19.03 12.27 -19.28
CA THR A 639 17.71 12.86 -19.50
C THR A 639 17.28 13.69 -18.30
N LEU A 640 17.43 13.15 -17.07
CA LEU A 640 17.07 13.85 -15.83
C LEU A 640 17.85 15.16 -15.68
N THR A 641 19.13 15.18 -16.04
CA THR A 641 20.00 16.35 -15.90
C THR A 641 19.84 17.33 -17.08
N ASN A 642 19.99 16.85 -18.32
CA ASN A 642 20.06 17.67 -19.52
C ASN A 642 18.72 18.29 -19.91
N GLN A 643 17.59 17.62 -19.61
CA GLN A 643 16.26 18.17 -19.89
C GLN A 643 15.72 19.05 -18.74
N GLY A 644 16.52 19.32 -17.70
CA GLY A 644 16.14 20.23 -16.60
C GLY A 644 15.18 19.64 -15.56
N TYR A 645 14.85 18.35 -15.64
CA TYR A 645 13.99 17.68 -14.66
C TYR A 645 14.61 17.68 -13.26
N LEU A 646 15.91 17.39 -13.11
CA LEU A 646 16.58 17.42 -11.81
C LEU A 646 16.45 18.79 -11.14
N ARG A 647 16.66 19.86 -11.92
CA ARG A 647 16.55 21.24 -11.41
C ARG A 647 15.12 21.52 -10.94
N SER A 648 14.13 21.16 -11.75
CA SER A 648 12.72 21.32 -11.39
C SER A 648 12.34 20.49 -10.15
N LEU A 649 12.91 19.29 -10.01
CA LEU A 649 12.74 18.42 -8.84
C LEU A 649 13.33 19.07 -7.57
N ILE A 650 14.53 19.66 -7.66
CA ILE A 650 15.16 20.40 -6.57
C ILE A 650 14.33 21.65 -6.21
N GLU A 651 13.92 22.44 -7.19
CA GLU A 651 13.09 23.64 -6.98
C GLU A 651 11.73 23.29 -6.36
N SER A 652 11.16 22.13 -6.71
CA SER A 652 9.90 21.65 -6.13
C SER A 652 9.99 21.30 -4.63
N LEU A 653 11.18 21.12 -4.05
CA LEU A 653 11.33 20.94 -2.59
C LEU A 653 10.82 22.17 -1.84
N LEU A 654 11.02 23.37 -2.39
CA LEU A 654 10.52 24.62 -1.79
C LEU A 654 9.02 24.82 -2.01
N GLN A 655 8.47 24.24 -3.08
CA GLN A 655 7.01 24.25 -3.30
C GLN A 655 6.29 23.38 -2.27
N ASP A 656 6.95 22.33 -1.77
CA ASP A 656 6.41 21.42 -0.76
C ASP A 656 6.51 21.98 0.68
N ASP A 657 7.23 23.09 0.93
CA ASP A 657 7.59 23.57 2.28
C ASP A 657 6.37 23.84 3.17
N GLU A 658 5.34 24.52 2.66
CA GLU A 658 4.10 24.76 3.42
C GLU A 658 3.38 23.44 3.74
N GLY A 659 3.31 22.51 2.78
CA GLY A 659 2.71 21.19 3.01
C GLY A 659 3.49 20.34 4.02
N LEU A 660 4.81 20.44 4.05
CA LEU A 660 5.66 19.80 5.05
C LEU A 660 5.42 20.39 6.44
N ARG A 661 5.27 21.71 6.57
CA ARG A 661 4.93 22.37 7.84
C ARG A 661 3.55 21.96 8.34
N GLU A 662 2.54 21.89 7.46
CA GLU A 662 1.22 21.35 7.82
C GLU A 662 1.32 19.90 8.35
N THR A 663 2.24 19.08 7.82
CA THR A 663 2.44 17.72 8.35
C THR A 663 3.00 17.72 9.77
N LEU A 664 3.63 18.78 10.24
CA LEU A 664 4.17 18.91 11.60
C LEU A 664 3.14 19.44 12.62
N GLU A 665 1.91 19.78 12.18
CA GLU A 665 0.82 20.13 13.10
C GLU A 665 0.35 18.90 13.91
N PRO A 666 -0.18 19.05 15.14
CA PRO A 666 -0.64 17.93 15.95
C PRO A 666 -1.64 17.01 15.25
N SER A 667 -2.49 17.56 14.37
CA SER A 667 -3.50 16.85 13.60
C SER A 667 -3.45 17.25 12.11
N PRO A 668 -2.55 16.65 11.31
CA PRO A 668 -2.38 17.04 9.92
C PRO A 668 -3.52 16.52 9.04
N LYS A 669 -3.92 17.29 8.01
CA LYS A 669 -4.96 16.88 7.05
C LYS A 669 -4.50 15.75 6.12
N SER A 670 -3.21 15.69 5.81
CA SER A 670 -2.61 14.74 4.87
C SER A 670 -1.11 14.57 5.15
N LEU A 671 -0.59 13.36 4.97
CA LEU A 671 0.85 13.05 5.01
C LEU A 671 1.46 12.85 3.63
N ARG A 672 0.69 13.05 2.54
CA ARG A 672 1.15 12.73 1.18
C ARG A 672 2.39 13.52 0.77
N VAL A 673 2.45 14.81 1.12
CA VAL A 673 3.60 15.69 0.80
C VAL A 673 4.87 15.19 1.49
N LEU A 674 4.76 14.72 2.75
CA LEU A 674 5.89 14.14 3.48
C LEU A 674 6.45 12.89 2.77
N TYR A 675 5.58 11.99 2.29
CA TYR A 675 6.04 10.80 1.57
C TYR A 675 6.57 11.10 0.16
N VAL A 676 6.06 12.14 -0.51
CA VAL A 676 6.65 12.66 -1.77
C VAL A 676 8.05 13.19 -1.49
N PHE A 677 8.23 13.97 -0.42
CA PHE A 677 9.53 14.48 0.00
C PHE A 677 10.52 13.35 0.30
N GLU A 678 10.09 12.30 1.02
CA GLU A 678 10.92 11.13 1.29
C GLU A 678 11.39 10.47 -0.02
N SER A 679 10.49 10.31 -1.00
CA SER A 679 10.83 9.74 -2.32
C SER A 679 11.80 10.64 -3.11
N LYS A 680 11.64 11.97 -3.04
CA LYS A 680 12.60 12.92 -3.64
C LYS A 680 13.97 12.80 -2.98
N MET A 681 14.03 12.79 -1.65
CA MET A 681 15.28 12.67 -0.90
C MET A 681 15.98 11.33 -1.14
N ALA A 682 15.23 10.23 -1.25
CA ALA A 682 15.77 8.92 -1.60
C ALA A 682 16.49 8.92 -2.96
N LEU A 683 15.86 9.52 -3.98
CA LEU A 683 16.47 9.68 -5.31
C LEU A 683 17.72 10.56 -5.26
N LEU A 684 17.68 11.70 -4.56
CA LEU A 684 18.83 12.59 -4.39
C LEU A 684 19.99 11.87 -3.67
N LEU A 685 19.69 11.08 -2.64
CA LEU A 685 20.66 10.24 -1.93
C LEU A 685 21.31 9.21 -2.85
N LYS A 686 20.51 8.55 -3.70
CA LYS A 686 21.01 7.60 -4.71
C LYS A 686 21.99 8.28 -5.67
N MET A 687 21.63 9.47 -6.19
CA MET A 687 22.49 10.25 -7.10
C MET A 687 23.79 10.69 -6.42
N ALA A 688 23.71 11.12 -5.15
CA ALA A 688 24.86 11.51 -4.35
C ALA A 688 25.85 10.36 -4.09
N GLY A 689 25.44 9.10 -4.26
CA GLY A 689 26.33 7.93 -4.16
C GLY A 689 27.33 7.79 -5.31
N SER A 690 27.19 8.57 -6.40
CA SER A 690 28.12 8.61 -7.52
C SER A 690 28.79 9.97 -7.63
N ARG A 691 30.07 10.01 -8.03
CA ARG A 691 30.81 11.28 -8.12
C ARG A 691 30.16 12.30 -9.06
N VAL A 692 29.81 11.87 -10.27
CA VAL A 692 29.13 12.72 -11.27
C VAL A 692 27.78 13.21 -10.75
N GLY A 693 26.99 12.35 -10.11
CA GLY A 693 25.70 12.73 -9.52
C GLY A 693 25.86 13.74 -8.39
N ALA A 694 26.82 13.54 -7.48
CA ALA A 694 27.12 14.46 -6.39
C ALA A 694 27.57 15.85 -6.89
N GLU A 695 28.47 15.90 -7.87
CA GLU A 695 28.90 17.16 -8.52
C GLU A 695 27.70 17.88 -9.17
N THR A 696 26.83 17.13 -9.85
CA THR A 696 25.63 17.67 -10.50
C THR A 696 24.62 18.23 -9.49
N LEU A 697 24.38 17.54 -8.37
CA LEU A 697 23.48 17.99 -7.30
C LEU A 697 23.94 19.31 -6.67
N LEU A 698 25.25 19.45 -6.43
CA LEU A 698 25.84 20.70 -5.95
C LEU A 698 25.69 21.83 -6.98
N ALA A 699 25.99 21.55 -8.25
CA ALA A 699 25.89 22.53 -9.33
C ALA A 699 24.45 23.03 -9.53
N GLN A 700 23.44 22.18 -9.33
CA GLN A 700 22.02 22.52 -9.43
C GLN A 700 21.43 23.11 -8.13
N GLY A 701 22.25 23.32 -7.09
CA GLY A 701 21.83 24.03 -5.87
C GLY A 701 20.89 23.25 -4.95
N ALA A 702 21.06 21.92 -4.86
CA ALA A 702 20.25 21.08 -3.96
C ALA A 702 20.35 21.54 -2.49
N LEU A 703 21.56 21.77 -1.99
CA LEU A 703 21.80 22.24 -0.61
C LEU A 703 21.27 23.66 -0.39
N CYS A 704 21.42 24.56 -1.37
CA CYS A 704 20.86 25.91 -1.30
C CYS A 704 19.32 25.93 -1.24
N SER A 705 18.67 24.94 -1.84
CA SER A 705 17.21 24.79 -1.75
C SER A 705 16.79 24.27 -0.38
N LEU A 706 17.51 23.28 0.17
CA LEU A 706 17.28 22.78 1.53
C LEU A 706 17.57 23.84 2.62
N ALA A 707 18.56 24.71 2.41
CA ALA A 707 18.87 25.83 3.32
C ALA A 707 17.70 26.81 3.48
N ARG A 708 16.84 26.93 2.46
CA ARG A 708 15.66 27.82 2.48
C ARG A 708 14.38 27.16 2.97
N LEU A 709 14.40 25.85 3.26
CA LEU A 709 13.22 25.06 3.63
C LEU A 709 12.84 25.30 5.11
N ARG A 710 11.75 26.00 5.37
CA ARG A 710 11.35 26.41 6.73
C ARG A 710 10.85 25.25 7.58
N ALA A 711 10.41 24.15 6.98
CA ALA A 711 10.01 22.96 7.73
C ALA A 711 11.16 22.38 8.58
N LEU A 712 12.44 22.60 8.20
CA LEU A 712 13.61 22.16 8.98
C LEU A 712 13.79 22.96 10.28
N ALA A 713 13.19 24.15 10.38
CA ALA A 713 13.24 24.97 11.60
C ALA A 713 12.09 24.67 12.58
N ALA A 714 11.09 23.86 12.18
CA ALA A 714 9.88 23.59 12.95
C ALA A 714 10.02 22.34 13.86
N HIS A 715 11.07 22.30 14.69
CA HIS A 715 11.31 21.17 15.58
C HIS A 715 10.25 21.12 16.71
N PRO A 716 9.63 19.96 16.98
CA PRO A 716 8.68 19.82 18.07
C PRO A 716 9.35 19.89 19.44
N ASP A 717 9.08 20.97 20.20
CA ASP A 717 9.62 21.26 21.54
C ASP A 717 9.93 19.99 22.36
N THR A 718 11.23 19.75 22.54
CA THR A 718 11.84 18.51 23.07
C THR A 718 11.49 18.17 24.53
N LEU A 719 10.64 18.97 25.20
CA LEU A 719 10.17 18.76 26.57
C LEU A 719 8.66 18.41 26.67
N ALA A 720 7.89 18.49 25.57
CA ALA A 720 6.47 18.16 25.57
C ALA A 720 6.16 16.69 25.21
N ALA A 721 7.13 15.96 24.66
CA ALA A 721 6.98 14.55 24.28
C ALA A 721 7.09 13.58 25.48
N ALA A 722 7.75 13.98 26.57
CA ALA A 722 7.91 13.17 27.77
C ALA A 722 6.68 13.18 28.69
N SER A 723 5.68 14.03 28.43
CA SER A 723 4.60 14.36 29.37
C SER A 723 3.17 14.11 28.83
N ARG A 724 3.00 13.36 27.73
CA ARG A 724 1.67 12.88 27.29
C ARG A 724 1.44 11.41 27.69
N PRO A 725 0.22 11.05 28.14
CA PRO A 725 -0.10 9.68 28.53
C PRO A 725 0.08 8.72 27.35
N ARG A 726 0.85 7.66 27.57
CA ARG A 726 1.42 6.71 26.60
C ARG A 726 0.42 5.68 26.02
N ASP A 727 -0.89 5.86 26.24
CA ASP A 727 -1.85 4.74 26.19
C ASP A 727 -2.79 4.70 24.95
N GLN A 728 -2.42 5.27 23.80
CA GLN A 728 -3.21 5.07 22.57
C GLN A 728 -2.35 4.77 21.33
N PRO A 729 -2.57 3.64 20.62
CA PRO A 729 -1.94 3.38 19.32
C PRO A 729 -2.58 4.30 18.27
N HIS A 730 -1.98 5.46 18.04
CA HIS A 730 -2.43 6.36 16.98
C HIS A 730 -1.94 5.84 15.61
N PHE A 731 -2.86 5.70 14.66
CA PHE A 731 -2.56 5.36 13.25
C PHE A 731 -1.61 6.35 12.57
N VAL A 732 -1.46 7.57 13.13
CA VAL A 732 -0.63 8.65 12.59
C VAL A 732 0.67 8.74 13.40
N PRO A 733 1.86 8.70 12.76
CA PRO A 733 3.15 8.85 13.45
C PRO A 733 3.21 10.15 14.26
N SER A 734 3.95 10.16 15.38
CA SER A 734 4.08 11.37 16.22
C SER A 734 4.71 12.55 15.46
N VAL A 735 4.48 13.80 15.92
CA VAL A 735 5.08 15.00 15.31
C VAL A 735 6.61 14.87 15.25
N ALA A 736 7.23 14.35 16.32
CA ALA A 736 8.67 14.10 16.37
C ALA A 736 9.13 13.05 15.35
N ALA A 737 8.35 11.97 15.15
CA ALA A 737 8.67 10.98 14.12
C ALA A 737 8.58 11.58 12.70
N ARG A 738 7.58 12.43 12.44
CA ARG A 738 7.41 13.11 11.15
C ARG A 738 8.50 14.14 10.91
N PHE A 739 8.92 14.88 11.93
CA PHE A 739 10.08 15.78 11.85
C PHE A 739 11.36 15.01 11.50
N ARG A 740 11.59 13.83 12.12
CA ARG A 740 12.72 12.95 11.76
C ARG A 740 12.70 12.49 10.32
N GLN A 741 11.51 12.20 9.76
CA GLN A 741 11.34 11.87 8.34
C GLN A 741 11.73 13.03 7.41
N ILE A 742 11.83 14.26 7.90
CA ILE A 742 12.29 15.43 7.15
C ILE A 742 13.79 15.67 7.35
N ILE A 743 14.25 15.82 8.61
CA ILE A 743 15.63 16.24 8.92
C ILE A 743 16.67 15.14 8.64
N VAL A 744 16.37 13.87 8.92
CA VAL A 744 17.36 12.78 8.79
C VAL A 744 17.76 12.54 7.33
N PRO A 745 16.84 12.48 6.34
CA PRO A 745 17.23 12.37 4.93
C PRO A 745 18.06 13.56 4.43
N VAL A 746 17.81 14.78 4.94
CA VAL A 746 18.59 15.99 4.59
C VAL A 746 20.03 15.89 5.08
N LEU A 747 20.21 15.48 6.32
CA LEU A 747 21.55 15.27 6.90
C LEU A 747 22.26 14.08 6.24
N ALA A 748 21.54 13.01 5.94
CA ALA A 748 22.07 11.87 5.19
C ALA A 748 22.55 12.29 3.79
N LEU A 749 21.87 13.22 3.12
CA LEU A 749 22.30 13.75 1.83
C LEU A 749 23.62 14.52 1.95
N CYS A 750 23.76 15.35 2.99
CA CYS A 750 25.02 16.03 3.28
C CYS A 750 26.16 15.03 3.51
N ASP A 751 25.89 13.99 4.31
CA ASP A 751 26.86 12.93 4.59
C ASP A 751 27.24 12.12 3.34
N ALA A 752 26.28 11.85 2.45
CA ALA A 752 26.54 11.18 1.17
C ALA A 752 27.43 12.05 0.27
N LEU A 753 27.15 13.35 0.15
CA LEU A 753 27.95 14.29 -0.63
C LEU A 753 29.38 14.39 -0.09
N LEU A 754 29.56 14.50 1.23
CA LEU A 754 30.88 14.52 1.88
C LEU A 754 31.65 13.21 1.70
N THR A 755 30.95 12.07 1.65
CA THR A 755 31.57 10.76 1.42
C THR A 755 32.04 10.60 -0.02
N THR A 756 31.24 11.08 -0.97
CA THR A 756 31.50 10.89 -2.39
C THR A 756 32.49 11.91 -2.97
N LEU A 757 32.41 13.17 -2.55
CA LEU A 757 33.27 14.26 -3.02
C LEU A 757 34.51 14.47 -2.17
N GLY A 758 34.53 13.91 -0.95
CA GLY A 758 35.57 14.11 0.04
C GLY A 758 35.39 15.38 0.87
N THR A 759 36.06 15.41 2.01
CA THR A 759 36.08 16.54 2.96
C THR A 759 37.00 17.69 2.54
N ASP A 760 37.59 17.61 1.35
CA ASP A 760 38.46 18.64 0.78
C ASP A 760 37.73 19.50 -0.27
N ASN A 761 36.49 19.13 -0.64
CA ASN A 761 35.71 19.87 -1.61
C ASN A 761 35.12 21.16 -1.00
N HIS A 762 35.82 22.29 -1.18
CA HIS A 762 35.41 23.59 -0.62
C HIS A 762 33.98 24.00 -0.95
N SER A 763 33.53 23.82 -2.19
CA SER A 763 32.17 24.20 -2.61
C SER A 763 31.10 23.42 -1.83
N CYS A 764 31.31 22.11 -1.65
CA CYS A 764 30.43 21.26 -0.86
C CYS A 764 30.37 21.74 0.61
N LEU A 765 31.54 21.99 1.21
CA LEU A 765 31.64 22.42 2.60
C LEU A 765 30.98 23.77 2.86
N VAL A 766 31.17 24.77 1.98
CA VAL A 766 30.55 26.10 2.10
C VAL A 766 29.03 25.99 2.05
N GLN A 767 28.49 25.20 1.12
CA GLN A 767 27.03 25.00 1.02
C GLN A 767 26.45 24.26 2.23
N ILE A 768 27.15 23.25 2.76
CA ILE A 768 26.75 22.54 3.99
C ILE A 768 26.81 23.48 5.20
N ALA A 769 27.87 24.28 5.32
CA ALA A 769 27.98 25.28 6.39
C ALA A 769 26.83 26.29 6.33
N HIS A 770 26.47 26.76 5.13
CA HIS A 770 25.34 27.65 4.93
C HIS A 770 24.00 27.01 5.34
N LEU A 771 23.76 25.74 4.97
CA LEU A 771 22.59 24.97 5.40
C LEU A 771 22.50 24.89 6.94
N LEU A 772 23.60 24.51 7.60
CA LEU A 772 23.65 24.37 9.06
C LEU A 772 23.39 25.71 9.76
N LEU A 773 24.01 26.79 9.27
CA LEU A 773 23.83 28.14 9.84
C LEU A 773 22.42 28.69 9.62
N SER A 774 21.77 28.34 8.49
CA SER A 774 20.40 28.76 8.20
C SER A 774 19.37 28.17 9.17
N HIS A 775 19.66 27.00 9.74
CA HIS A 775 18.81 26.27 10.70
C HIS A 775 19.40 26.20 12.10
N LEU A 776 20.30 27.14 12.45
CA LEU A 776 21.09 27.10 13.68
C LEU A 776 20.24 27.02 14.95
N GLU A 777 19.09 27.71 15.02
CA GLU A 777 18.24 27.71 16.22
C GLU A 777 17.68 26.31 16.54
N CYS A 778 17.20 25.60 15.51
CA CYS A 778 16.74 24.23 15.65
C CYS A 778 17.88 23.28 16.06
N ILE A 779 19.03 23.40 15.40
CA ILE A 779 20.22 22.59 15.72
C ILE A 779 20.67 22.84 17.15
N ASP A 780 20.71 24.10 17.58
CA ASP A 780 21.07 24.52 18.92
C ASP A 780 20.13 23.93 19.98
N MET A 781 18.83 23.87 19.71
CA MET A 781 17.86 23.22 20.61
C MET A 781 18.13 21.72 20.74
N VAL A 782 18.33 21.01 19.62
CA VAL A 782 18.60 19.55 19.62
C VAL A 782 19.91 19.23 20.35
N LEU A 783 20.99 19.93 20.01
CA LEU A 783 22.30 19.71 20.61
C LEU A 783 22.33 20.09 22.10
N ARG A 784 21.59 21.13 22.53
CA ARG A 784 21.50 21.48 23.94
C ARG A 784 20.70 20.46 24.75
N ALA A 785 19.63 19.90 24.19
CA ALA A 785 18.79 18.90 24.84
C ALA A 785 19.44 17.51 24.94
N ALA A 786 20.43 17.22 24.09
CA ALA A 786 21.04 15.90 24.00
C ALA A 786 21.83 15.50 25.26
N HIS A 787 21.55 14.30 25.76
CA HIS A 787 22.24 13.65 26.89
C HIS A 787 22.51 12.18 26.54
N PRO A 788 23.55 11.52 27.11
CA PRO A 788 23.78 10.08 26.92
C PRO A 788 22.57 9.18 27.21
N ASP A 789 21.62 9.62 28.03
CA ASP A 789 20.39 8.89 28.40
C ASP A 789 19.14 9.35 27.65
N SER A 790 19.34 10.16 26.61
CA SER A 790 18.24 10.62 25.78
C SER A 790 17.51 9.44 25.13
N PRO A 791 16.21 9.59 24.86
CA PRO A 791 15.47 8.61 24.10
C PRO A 791 16.17 8.33 22.76
N VAL A 792 16.09 7.09 22.27
CA VAL A 792 16.77 6.64 21.03
C VAL A 792 16.43 7.56 19.87
N GLU A 793 15.19 8.02 19.83
CA GLU A 793 14.63 8.99 18.90
C GLU A 793 15.45 10.29 18.85
N LEU A 794 15.75 10.91 19.99
CA LEU A 794 16.57 12.12 20.03
C LEU A 794 18.03 11.81 19.68
N LEU A 795 18.56 10.66 20.13
CA LEU A 795 19.92 10.25 19.79
C LEU A 795 20.13 10.03 18.28
N THR A 796 19.10 9.60 17.54
CA THR A 796 19.19 9.50 16.08
C THR A 796 19.35 10.87 15.40
N GLU A 797 18.66 11.90 15.88
CA GLU A 797 18.79 13.28 15.37
C GLU A 797 20.19 13.84 15.69
N VAL A 798 20.65 13.63 16.92
CA VAL A 798 21.96 14.09 17.40
C VAL A 798 23.10 13.39 16.65
N GLU A 799 22.99 12.09 16.37
CA GLU A 799 24.00 11.36 15.61
C GLU A 799 24.15 11.90 14.19
N ALA A 800 23.03 12.13 13.50
CA ALA A 800 23.05 12.69 12.15
C ALA A 800 23.63 14.11 12.12
N LEU A 801 23.24 14.97 13.07
CA LEU A 801 23.75 16.34 13.18
C LEU A 801 25.25 16.35 13.47
N THR A 802 25.68 15.64 14.51
CA THR A 802 27.09 15.59 14.90
C THR A 802 27.98 15.02 13.80
N SER A 803 27.49 14.05 13.01
CA SER A 803 28.21 13.47 11.87
C SER A 803 28.53 14.53 10.81
N VAL A 804 27.49 15.25 10.35
CA VAL A 804 27.64 16.28 9.32
C VAL A 804 28.51 17.43 9.82
N ILE A 805 28.29 17.91 11.05
CA ILE A 805 29.07 19.01 11.65
C ILE A 805 30.55 18.61 11.77
N ALA A 806 30.85 17.39 12.24
CA ALA A 806 32.20 16.88 12.39
C ALA A 806 32.96 16.77 11.07
N ARG A 807 32.27 16.38 9.99
CA ARG A 807 32.90 16.20 8.68
C ARG A 807 32.95 17.49 7.86
N ALA A 808 32.07 18.45 8.14
CA ALA A 808 32.08 19.77 7.53
C ALA A 808 33.06 20.75 8.18
N SER A 809 33.58 20.43 9.37
CA SER A 809 34.59 21.25 10.05
C SER A 809 35.95 21.09 9.36
N ASN A 810 36.23 21.89 8.32
CA ASN A 810 37.55 22.01 7.71
C ASN A 810 38.10 23.42 7.97
N ARG A 811 39.38 23.48 8.39
CA ARG A 811 40.08 24.70 8.79
C ARG A 811 40.08 25.79 7.71
N GLU A 812 40.34 25.42 6.46
CA GLU A 812 40.46 26.39 5.35
C GLU A 812 39.11 27.05 5.02
N VAL A 813 38.02 26.32 5.22
CA VAL A 813 36.65 26.82 5.04
C VAL A 813 36.20 27.67 6.22
N LEU A 814 36.59 27.30 7.44
CA LEU A 814 36.35 28.11 8.64
C LEU A 814 37.08 29.47 8.55
N SER A 815 38.30 29.51 8.00
CA SER A 815 39.03 30.76 7.75
C SER A 815 38.53 31.55 6.54
N GLY A 816 38.11 30.87 5.46
CA GLY A 816 37.59 31.52 4.25
C GLY A 816 36.21 32.18 4.46
N VAL A 817 35.32 31.53 5.21
CA VAL A 817 34.00 32.09 5.58
C VAL A 817 34.14 33.28 6.53
N GLN A 818 35.23 33.38 7.30
CA GLN A 818 35.54 34.56 8.12
C GLN A 818 35.98 35.77 7.28
N GLY A 819 36.51 35.55 6.06
CA GLY A 819 36.95 36.62 5.15
C GLY A 819 35.83 37.21 4.28
N GLU A 820 34.85 36.39 3.87
CA GLU A 820 33.74 36.82 2.99
C GLU A 820 32.36 36.86 3.68
N GLY A 821 32.21 36.25 4.86
CA GLY A 821 30.94 36.18 5.59
C GLY A 821 30.72 37.37 6.54
N GLY A 822 29.51 37.92 6.57
CA GLY A 822 29.12 38.95 7.54
C GLY A 822 29.24 38.47 9.00
N ALA A 823 29.34 39.40 9.95
CA ALA A 823 29.59 39.12 11.38
C ALA A 823 28.66 38.05 12.02
N GLY A 824 27.43 37.89 11.51
CA GLY A 824 26.49 36.86 11.97
C GLY A 824 26.91 35.42 11.65
N SER A 825 27.61 35.18 10.53
CA SER A 825 28.10 33.84 10.16
C SER A 825 29.19 33.36 11.12
N VAL A 826 30.10 34.26 11.48
CA VAL A 826 31.20 33.99 12.43
C VAL A 826 30.64 33.67 13.82
N ALA A 827 29.68 34.46 14.32
CA ALA A 827 29.02 34.21 15.60
C ALA A 827 28.27 32.86 15.61
N GLY A 828 27.60 32.50 14.51
CA GLY A 828 26.91 31.22 14.38
C GLY A 828 27.86 30.02 14.40
N GLN A 829 29.01 30.11 13.73
CA GLN A 829 30.05 29.07 13.76
C GLN A 829 30.65 28.90 15.16
N GLN A 830 30.93 29.99 15.87
CA GLN A 830 31.41 29.95 17.27
C GLN A 830 30.39 29.30 18.20
N ARG A 831 29.10 29.59 18.01
CA ARG A 831 28.02 28.96 18.78
C ARG A 831 27.95 27.45 18.52
N LEU A 832 28.06 27.03 17.26
CA LEU A 832 28.09 25.60 16.90
C LEU A 832 29.30 24.88 17.51
N GLN A 833 30.47 25.53 17.48
CA GLN A 833 31.68 25.03 18.13
C GLN A 833 31.47 24.84 19.64
N ALA A 834 30.93 25.85 20.32
CA ALA A 834 30.65 25.77 21.75
C ALA A 834 29.70 24.60 22.10
N LEU A 835 28.66 24.38 21.29
CA LEU A 835 27.71 23.27 21.48
C LEU A 835 28.37 21.89 21.30
N MET A 836 29.16 21.72 20.23
CA MET A 836 29.86 20.46 19.97
C MET A 836 30.86 20.12 21.08
N LEU A 837 31.59 21.12 21.58
CA LEU A 837 32.54 20.94 22.67
C LEU A 837 31.84 20.67 24.02
N ALA A 838 30.74 21.35 24.30
CA ALA A 838 29.91 21.07 25.48
C ALA A 838 29.31 19.65 25.43
N LEU A 839 28.94 19.16 24.24
CA LEU A 839 28.48 17.79 24.06
C LEU A 839 29.60 16.77 24.29
N LEU A 840 30.83 17.05 23.85
CA LEU A 840 31.97 16.17 24.13
C LEU A 840 32.18 16.00 25.64
N ALA A 841 32.16 17.10 26.39
CA ALA A 841 32.25 17.07 27.85
C ALA A 841 31.10 16.25 28.48
N ARG A 842 29.86 16.44 28.00
CA ARG A 842 28.68 15.72 28.52
C ARG A 842 28.70 14.22 28.21
N PHE A 843 29.06 13.84 26.98
CA PHE A 843 29.10 12.44 26.55
C PHE A 843 30.31 11.66 27.09
N ALA A 844 31.28 12.35 27.71
CA ALA A 844 32.34 11.74 28.51
C ALA A 844 31.86 11.16 29.86
N HIS A 845 30.69 11.59 30.36
CA HIS A 845 30.09 11.11 31.60
C HIS A 845 28.77 10.35 31.34
N PRO A 846 28.77 9.20 30.66
CA PRO A 846 27.57 8.37 30.61
C PRO A 846 27.27 7.86 32.04
N PRO A 847 26.01 7.77 32.48
CA PRO A 847 25.73 7.22 33.80
C PRO A 847 26.26 5.78 33.88
N LEU A 848 26.85 5.44 35.04
CA LEU A 848 27.13 4.05 35.35
C LEU A 848 25.78 3.32 35.41
N PRO A 849 25.56 2.24 34.63
CA PRO A 849 24.30 1.49 34.72
C PRO A 849 24.21 0.82 36.11
N PRO A 850 23.22 1.19 36.96
CA PRO A 850 22.92 0.43 38.15
C PRO A 850 22.11 -0.79 37.72
N HIS A 851 22.66 -1.99 37.85
CA HIS A 851 21.94 -3.27 37.88
C HIS A 851 20.99 -3.65 36.71
N LEU A 852 20.98 -2.98 35.56
CA LEU A 852 20.19 -3.44 34.40
C LEU A 852 20.92 -4.54 33.60
N PRO A 853 20.23 -5.63 33.22
CA PRO A 853 20.82 -6.75 32.50
C PRO A 853 21.11 -6.31 31.07
N GLN A 854 22.40 -6.36 30.71
CA GLN A 854 22.93 -6.23 29.35
C GLN A 854 22.82 -4.84 28.67
N PRO A 855 23.84 -4.41 27.90
CA PRO A 855 23.78 -3.18 27.11
C PRO A 855 22.72 -3.27 26.02
N ARG A 856 21.88 -2.23 25.88
CA ARG A 856 20.86 -2.11 24.82
C ARG A 856 21.54 -1.92 23.45
N PRO A 857 21.38 -2.85 22.49
CA PRO A 857 22.20 -2.90 21.27
C PRO A 857 22.02 -1.68 20.34
N GLY A 858 20.80 -1.09 20.27
CA GLY A 858 20.53 0.10 19.46
C GLY A 858 21.09 1.39 20.07
N HIS A 859 20.88 1.58 21.38
CA HIS A 859 21.31 2.76 22.13
C HIS A 859 22.84 2.89 22.20
N ASP A 860 23.55 1.79 22.48
CA ASP A 860 25.01 1.78 22.53
C ASP A 860 25.64 2.15 21.18
N THR A 861 25.04 1.68 20.08
CA THR A 861 25.54 1.96 18.74
C THR A 861 25.48 3.46 18.42
N LEU A 862 24.37 4.11 18.75
CA LEU A 862 24.21 5.56 18.56
C LEU A 862 25.15 6.35 19.47
N TYR A 863 25.28 5.95 20.74
CA TYR A 863 26.22 6.57 21.68
C TYR A 863 27.65 6.58 21.12
N TYR A 864 28.17 5.43 20.66
CA TYR A 864 29.53 5.38 20.12
C TYR A 864 29.69 6.21 18.85
N LYS A 865 28.69 6.22 17.95
CA LYS A 865 28.72 7.07 16.75
C LYS A 865 28.82 8.55 17.12
N ILE A 866 27.99 9.02 18.06
CA ILE A 866 28.02 10.40 18.55
C ILE A 866 29.41 10.72 19.14
N VAL A 867 29.95 9.85 20.00
CA VAL A 867 31.29 10.03 20.57
C VAL A 867 32.36 10.11 19.48
N CYS A 868 32.33 9.23 18.48
CA CYS A 868 33.25 9.27 17.35
C CYS A 868 33.14 10.59 16.57
N ASN A 869 31.93 11.08 16.32
CA ASN A 869 31.70 12.34 15.63
C ASN A 869 32.26 13.52 16.43
N LEU A 870 32.02 13.57 17.75
CA LEU A 870 32.51 14.63 18.63
C LEU A 870 34.05 14.65 18.72
N LEU A 871 34.69 13.47 18.81
CA LEU A 871 36.15 13.34 18.79
C LEU A 871 36.74 13.73 17.42
N THR A 872 36.06 13.37 16.34
CA THR A 872 36.45 13.77 14.97
C THR A 872 36.37 15.28 14.80
N TYR A 873 35.28 15.90 15.25
CA TYR A 873 35.13 17.36 15.25
C TYR A 873 36.24 18.04 16.03
N ALA A 874 36.49 17.61 17.27
CA ALA A 874 37.54 18.16 18.12
C ALA A 874 38.92 18.06 17.46
N ARG A 875 39.20 16.94 16.78
CA ARG A 875 40.44 16.76 16.02
C ARG A 875 40.56 17.73 14.85
N ASN A 876 39.48 17.92 14.09
CA ASN A 876 39.50 18.71 12.86
C ASN A 876 39.69 20.21 13.09
N ILE A 877 39.34 20.72 14.27
CA ILE A 877 39.55 22.12 14.64
C ILE A 877 40.91 22.39 15.32
N MET A 878 41.75 21.38 15.53
CA MET A 878 43.14 21.55 15.99
C MET A 878 44.06 21.89 14.81
N ASP A 879 45.08 22.73 15.04
CA ASP A 879 46.08 23.05 14.03
C ASP A 879 47.13 21.93 13.87
N CYS A 880 47.66 21.73 12.64
CA CYS A 880 48.70 20.73 12.32
C CYS A 880 49.99 20.88 13.15
N GLU A 881 50.26 22.09 13.68
CA GLU A 881 51.41 22.40 14.52
C GLU A 881 51.10 22.30 16.04
N GLY A 882 49.85 22.00 16.42
CA GLY A 882 49.43 21.92 17.82
C GLY A 882 49.27 23.27 18.53
N SER A 883 49.31 24.40 17.83
CA SER A 883 49.25 25.74 18.47
C SER A 883 47.87 26.10 19.03
N ARG A 884 46.79 25.51 18.49
CA ARG A 884 45.41 25.72 18.95
C ARG A 884 44.94 24.54 19.79
N VAL A 885 44.53 24.84 21.03
CA VAL A 885 44.11 23.84 22.00
C VAL A 885 42.62 23.96 22.31
N VAL A 886 41.93 22.82 22.28
CA VAL A 886 40.45 22.74 22.34
C VAL A 886 39.98 22.20 23.68
N VAL A 887 40.79 21.34 24.30
CA VAL A 887 40.51 20.67 25.58
C VAL A 887 41.45 21.24 26.64
N ARG A 888 40.93 21.73 27.76
CA ARG A 888 41.72 22.37 28.83
C ARG A 888 42.66 21.40 29.55
N ALA A 889 43.80 21.90 30.01
CA ALA A 889 44.87 21.19 30.73
C ALA A 889 44.52 20.84 32.20
N THR A 890 43.27 20.48 32.51
CA THR A 890 42.84 20.16 33.88
C THR A 890 42.23 18.77 33.96
N LEU A 891 42.42 18.10 35.12
CA LEU A 891 41.75 16.85 35.45
C LEU A 891 40.47 17.06 36.28
N ALA A 892 40.31 18.25 36.86
CA ALA A 892 39.09 18.66 37.54
C ALA A 892 37.99 18.95 36.51
N GLY A 893 36.98 18.09 36.45
CA GLY A 893 35.71 18.41 35.78
C GLY A 893 35.07 19.58 36.55
N GLY A 894 34.71 20.65 35.85
CA GLY A 894 34.36 21.92 36.47
C GLY A 894 33.28 21.81 37.55
N GLY A 895 33.69 21.95 38.81
CA GLY A 895 32.88 22.58 39.85
C GLY A 895 33.00 24.09 39.68
N GLY A 896 31.87 24.80 39.67
CA GLY A 896 31.77 26.21 39.34
C GLY A 896 32.70 27.11 40.17
N GLY A 897 33.68 27.72 39.49
CA GLY A 897 34.30 28.97 39.91
C GLY A 897 33.77 30.08 39.01
N GLU A 898 33.27 31.17 39.60
CA GLU A 898 32.71 32.33 38.90
C GLU A 898 33.74 32.91 37.92
N GLY A 899 33.41 32.90 36.61
CA GLY A 899 34.14 33.63 35.58
C GLY A 899 34.63 32.84 34.36
N ALA A 900 34.64 31.50 34.39
CA ALA A 900 35.03 30.67 33.23
C ALA A 900 33.81 29.99 32.58
N PRO A 901 33.74 29.84 31.24
CA PRO A 901 32.62 29.17 30.58
C PRO A 901 32.55 27.71 31.03
N ALA A 902 31.56 27.39 31.86
CA ALA A 902 31.39 26.12 32.57
C ALA A 902 31.07 24.89 31.66
N SER A 903 31.46 24.91 30.38
CA SER A 903 31.07 23.91 29.37
C SER A 903 32.19 23.47 28.43
N ALA A 904 33.44 23.88 28.64
CA ALA A 904 34.57 23.47 27.78
C ALA A 904 35.19 22.13 28.26
N PRO A 905 35.43 21.16 27.35
CA PRO A 905 35.98 19.85 27.69
C PRO A 905 37.39 19.98 28.29
N CYS A 906 37.73 19.12 29.24
CA CYS A 906 39.06 19.05 29.85
C CYS A 906 39.73 17.69 29.66
N CYS A 907 41.04 17.61 29.92
CA CYS A 907 41.79 16.35 29.85
C CYS A 907 41.17 15.28 30.78
N GLY A 908 40.57 15.70 31.91
CA GLY A 908 39.81 14.83 32.80
C GLY A 908 38.62 14.15 32.13
N ASP A 909 37.89 14.85 31.26
CA ASP A 909 36.76 14.29 30.50
C ASP A 909 37.26 13.22 29.52
N LEU A 910 38.35 13.48 28.79
CA LEU A 910 38.95 12.51 27.86
C LEU A 910 39.46 11.26 28.59
N VAL A 911 40.11 11.44 29.73
CA VAL A 911 40.61 10.33 30.55
C VAL A 911 39.47 9.46 31.07
N ARG A 912 38.37 10.08 31.52
CA ARG A 912 37.18 9.34 31.97
C ARG A 912 36.49 8.61 30.81
N LEU A 913 36.37 9.27 29.66
CA LEU A 913 35.85 8.65 28.45
C LEU A 913 36.68 7.41 28.06
N LEU A 914 38.01 7.49 28.12
CA LEU A 914 38.91 6.35 27.88
C LEU A 914 38.65 5.18 28.84
N GLN A 915 38.49 5.46 30.14
CA GLN A 915 38.19 4.43 31.15
C GLN A 915 36.85 3.74 30.88
N VAL A 916 35.81 4.51 30.56
CA VAL A 916 34.48 3.98 30.24
C VAL A 916 34.50 3.15 28.97
N LEU A 917 35.13 3.65 27.90
CA LEU A 917 35.23 2.94 26.63
C LEU A 917 36.01 1.63 26.77
N LEU A 918 37.08 1.62 27.57
CA LEU A 918 37.85 0.41 27.86
C LEU A 918 36.99 -0.64 28.59
N GLN A 919 36.24 -0.23 29.61
CA GLN A 919 35.33 -1.13 30.34
C GLN A 919 34.22 -1.69 29.43
N ARG A 920 33.62 -0.83 28.59
CA ARG A 920 32.56 -1.24 27.65
C ARG A 920 33.10 -2.15 26.55
N LEU A 921 34.32 -1.91 26.05
CA LEU A 921 34.96 -2.75 25.05
C LEU A 921 35.17 -4.18 25.59
N GLN A 922 35.70 -4.32 26.81
CA GLN A 922 35.85 -5.63 27.47
C GLN A 922 34.50 -6.33 27.70
N LEU A 923 33.45 -5.58 28.03
CA LEU A 923 32.09 -6.12 28.17
C LEU A 923 31.54 -6.63 26.83
N HIS A 924 31.64 -5.84 25.76
CA HIS A 924 31.17 -6.24 24.43
C HIS A 924 31.93 -7.45 23.89
N ASP A 925 33.23 -7.58 24.19
CA ASP A 925 34.04 -8.74 23.82
C ASP A 925 33.55 -10.03 24.52
N LYS A 926 33.28 -9.97 25.83
CA LYS A 926 32.69 -11.07 26.60
C LYS A 926 31.30 -11.46 26.08
N LEU A 927 30.45 -10.48 25.77
CA LEU A 927 29.12 -10.72 25.23
C LEU A 927 29.18 -11.33 23.82
N LEU A 928 30.11 -10.89 22.99
CA LEU A 928 30.33 -11.45 21.66
C LEU A 928 30.78 -12.91 21.74
N ALA A 929 31.72 -13.23 22.64
CA ALA A 929 32.14 -14.61 22.90
C ALA A 929 30.97 -15.48 23.38
N THR A 930 30.10 -14.95 24.24
CA THR A 930 28.90 -15.64 24.75
C THR A 930 27.94 -15.98 23.60
N VAL A 931 27.62 -15.00 22.74
CA VAL A 931 26.73 -15.22 21.59
C VAL A 931 27.36 -16.16 20.56
N HIS A 932 28.69 -16.11 20.38
CA HIS A 932 29.40 -17.03 19.50
C HIS A 932 29.28 -18.48 19.98
N HIS A 933 29.48 -18.72 21.28
CA HIS A 933 29.29 -20.02 21.90
C HIS A 933 27.84 -20.52 21.79
N GLN A 934 26.86 -19.63 22.04
CA GLN A 934 25.44 -19.96 21.85
C GLN A 934 25.12 -20.38 20.41
N LEU A 935 25.65 -19.65 19.41
CA LEU A 935 25.43 -19.94 17.99
C LEU A 935 26.03 -21.28 17.56
N GLN A 936 27.21 -21.64 18.07
CA GLN A 936 27.86 -22.93 17.79
C GLN A 936 27.10 -24.12 18.40
N ASN A 937 26.44 -23.91 19.53
CA ASN A 937 25.74 -24.96 20.27
C ASN A 937 24.24 -25.06 19.95
N VAL A 938 23.69 -24.29 18.99
CA VAL A 938 22.25 -24.33 18.67
C VAL A 938 21.76 -25.74 18.28
N SER A 939 22.63 -26.56 17.67
CA SER A 939 22.31 -27.95 17.31
C SER A 939 22.12 -28.86 18.53
N THR A 940 22.70 -28.52 19.68
CA THR A 940 22.66 -29.30 20.93
C THR A 940 21.76 -28.68 22.01
N MET A 941 21.17 -27.49 21.77
CA MET A 941 20.23 -26.85 22.70
C MET A 941 18.87 -27.54 22.72
N THR A 942 18.21 -27.53 23.89
CA THR A 942 16.81 -28.02 24.01
C THR A 942 15.83 -27.03 23.35
N LEU A 943 14.64 -27.52 22.98
CA LEU A 943 13.58 -26.65 22.43
C LEU A 943 13.12 -25.58 23.43
N ASP A 944 13.12 -25.87 24.73
CA ASP A 944 12.74 -24.91 25.76
C ASP A 944 13.81 -23.84 25.94
N ASP A 945 15.10 -24.18 25.86
CA ASP A 945 16.18 -23.18 25.91
C ASP A 945 16.17 -22.29 24.66
N MET A 946 15.89 -22.87 23.48
CA MET A 946 15.68 -22.08 22.26
C MET A 946 14.48 -21.16 22.38
N ARG A 947 13.36 -21.63 22.97
CA ARG A 947 12.18 -20.80 23.22
C ARG A 947 12.49 -19.69 24.21
N LYS A 948 13.18 -19.96 25.31
CA LYS A 948 13.61 -18.95 26.29
C LYS A 948 14.44 -17.85 25.64
N LEU A 949 15.45 -18.20 24.84
CA LEU A 949 16.25 -17.21 24.12
C LEU A 949 15.39 -16.35 23.19
N VAL A 950 14.41 -16.93 22.51
CA VAL A 950 13.47 -16.22 21.63
C VAL A 950 12.51 -15.34 22.42
N THR A 951 11.97 -15.82 23.55
CA THR A 951 10.96 -15.11 24.35
C THR A 951 11.55 -14.03 25.25
N GLU A 952 12.72 -14.26 25.86
CA GLU A 952 13.43 -13.25 26.66
C GLU A 952 13.70 -12.01 25.82
N GLN A 953 14.05 -12.19 24.55
CA GLN A 953 14.27 -11.07 23.67
C GLN A 953 13.00 -10.54 23.00
N ALA A 954 11.97 -11.36 22.79
CA ALA A 954 10.66 -10.82 22.40
C ALA A 954 10.12 -9.89 23.49
N ALA A 955 10.41 -10.17 24.76
CA ALA A 955 10.12 -9.27 25.88
C ALA A 955 11.02 -8.02 25.89
N GLU A 956 12.31 -8.14 25.57
CA GLU A 956 13.21 -6.98 25.40
C GLU A 956 12.82 -6.11 24.18
N GLU A 957 12.50 -6.72 23.04
CA GLU A 957 12.05 -6.05 21.80
C GLU A 957 10.63 -5.48 21.98
N ALA A 958 9.75 -6.13 22.74
CA ALA A 958 8.46 -5.56 23.12
C ALA A 958 8.61 -4.41 24.13
N ALA A 959 9.63 -4.44 24.99
CA ALA A 959 9.97 -3.31 25.85
C ALA A 959 10.63 -2.16 25.08
N GLU A 960 11.39 -2.44 24.02
CA GLU A 960 11.92 -1.45 23.06
C GLU A 960 10.81 -0.90 22.13
N ALA A 961 9.87 -1.75 21.70
CA ALA A 961 8.72 -1.41 20.87
C ALA A 961 7.52 -0.88 21.66
N ALA A 962 7.52 -0.90 23.00
CA ALA A 962 6.50 -0.25 23.82
C ALA A 962 6.52 1.29 23.71
N GLY A 963 7.36 1.86 22.84
CA GLY A 963 7.19 3.20 22.27
C GLY A 963 6.15 3.28 21.14
N GLU A 964 5.77 2.18 20.51
CA GLU A 964 4.75 2.06 19.46
C GLU A 964 4.00 0.72 19.54
N ALA A 965 2.77 0.76 20.09
CA ALA A 965 1.65 -0.13 19.79
C ALA A 965 1.95 -1.63 19.52
N GLY A 966 1.80 -2.47 20.54
CA GLY A 966 1.67 -3.90 20.34
C GLY A 966 1.08 -4.59 21.55
N GLU A 967 -0.24 -4.85 21.52
CA GLU A 967 -0.81 -5.94 22.30
C GLU A 967 0.00 -7.20 21.99
N ALA A 968 0.41 -7.92 23.05
CA ALA A 968 0.89 -9.28 22.92
C ALA A 968 -0.20 -10.07 22.21
N ARG A 969 -0.01 -10.34 20.91
CA ARG A 969 -0.84 -11.26 20.15
C ARG A 969 -0.96 -12.53 21.00
N GLU A 970 -2.17 -12.84 21.44
CA GLU A 970 -2.47 -14.11 22.09
C GLU A 970 -1.87 -15.24 21.24
N ALA A 971 -1.28 -16.21 21.94
CA ALA A 971 -0.55 -17.33 21.39
C ALA A 971 -1.39 -18.09 20.35
N GLY A 972 -1.23 -17.72 19.08
CA GLY A 972 -1.44 -18.61 17.96
C GLY A 972 -0.51 -19.81 18.08
N GLU A 973 -0.95 -20.94 17.52
CA GLU A 973 -0.37 -22.29 17.59
C GLU A 973 1.13 -22.40 17.93
N PRO A 974 1.52 -23.39 18.77
CA PRO A 974 2.91 -23.61 19.13
C PRO A 974 3.78 -23.82 17.88
N TRP A 975 4.81 -22.99 17.70
CA TRP A 975 5.72 -23.09 16.56
C TRP A 975 6.31 -24.49 16.43
N SER A 976 6.48 -24.94 15.19
CA SER A 976 7.16 -26.20 14.92
C SER A 976 8.62 -26.16 15.44
N PRO A 977 9.22 -27.33 15.73
CA PRO A 977 10.62 -27.41 16.14
C PRO A 977 11.60 -26.78 15.13
N ALA A 978 11.31 -26.90 13.84
CA ALA A 978 12.13 -26.32 12.77
C ALA A 978 12.05 -24.79 12.74
N GLU A 979 10.84 -24.23 12.90
CA GLU A 979 10.65 -22.77 12.98
C GLU A 979 11.30 -22.17 14.22
N THR A 980 11.18 -22.83 15.37
CA THR A 980 11.79 -22.40 16.62
C THR A 980 13.32 -22.33 16.48
N ARG A 981 13.93 -23.35 15.89
CA ARG A 981 15.37 -23.38 15.61
C ARG A 981 15.79 -22.28 14.63
N ALA A 982 15.06 -22.12 13.52
CA ALA A 982 15.35 -21.09 12.52
C ALA A 982 15.26 -19.67 13.08
N ARG A 983 14.27 -19.40 13.95
CA ARG A 983 14.14 -18.10 14.65
C ARG A 983 15.28 -17.86 15.63
N CYS A 984 15.63 -18.85 16.45
CA CYS A 984 16.75 -18.78 17.37
C CYS A 984 18.08 -18.47 16.65
N VAL A 985 18.41 -19.19 15.56
CA VAL A 985 19.62 -18.93 14.76
C VAL A 985 19.62 -17.51 14.19
N ARG A 986 18.50 -17.08 13.61
CA ARG A 986 18.37 -15.74 13.02
C ARG A 986 18.60 -14.64 14.05
N GLN A 987 18.05 -14.83 15.24
CA GLN A 987 18.15 -13.90 16.35
C GLN A 987 19.57 -13.84 16.94
N LEU A 988 20.19 -14.98 17.20
CA LEU A 988 21.59 -15.04 17.65
C LEU A 988 22.53 -14.43 16.60
N ALA A 989 22.28 -14.66 15.31
CA ALA A 989 23.02 -14.03 14.23
C ALA A 989 22.87 -12.49 14.24
N ARG A 990 21.65 -11.98 14.47
CA ARG A 990 21.39 -10.53 14.61
C ARG A 990 22.11 -9.95 15.83
N ARG A 991 22.04 -10.61 17.00
CA ARG A 991 22.77 -10.22 18.22
C ARG A 991 24.28 -10.16 17.97
N ARG A 992 24.84 -11.19 17.34
CA ARG A 992 26.28 -11.26 17.02
C ARG A 992 26.71 -10.06 16.16
N ARG A 993 25.93 -9.70 15.13
CA ARG A 993 26.20 -8.54 14.27
C ARG A 993 26.16 -7.24 15.06
N ALA A 994 25.10 -7.02 15.85
CA ALA A 994 24.97 -5.81 16.66
C ALA A 994 26.14 -5.65 17.65
N ARG A 995 26.51 -6.72 18.37
CA ARG A 995 27.65 -6.70 19.32
C ARG A 995 28.98 -6.47 18.60
N ARG A 996 29.22 -7.11 17.45
CA ARG A 996 30.44 -6.88 16.65
C ARG A 996 30.53 -5.43 16.18
N ALA A 997 29.43 -4.86 15.70
CA ALA A 997 29.40 -3.48 15.22
C ALA A 997 29.58 -2.48 16.38
N ALA A 998 29.00 -2.74 17.56
CA ALA A 998 29.22 -1.95 18.76
C ALA A 998 30.68 -2.03 19.25
N LEU A 999 31.26 -3.23 19.26
CA LEU A 999 32.67 -3.45 19.63
C LEU A 999 33.62 -2.65 18.72
N GLN A 1000 33.43 -2.73 17.40
CA GLN A 1000 34.25 -2.00 16.42
C GLN A 1000 34.15 -0.48 16.60
N ARG A 1001 32.96 0.06 16.85
CA ARG A 1001 32.76 1.50 17.06
C ARG A 1001 33.33 1.97 18.39
N CYS A 1002 33.12 1.21 19.46
CA CYS A 1002 33.70 1.49 20.77
C CYS A 1002 35.23 1.52 20.71
N ARG A 1003 35.83 0.60 19.93
CA ARG A 1003 37.27 0.55 19.68
C ARG A 1003 37.76 1.80 18.96
N PHE A 1004 37.09 2.20 17.88
CA PHE A 1004 37.44 3.42 17.15
C PHE A 1004 37.30 4.67 18.02
N ALA A 1005 36.26 4.76 18.86
CA ALA A 1005 36.12 5.85 19.82
C ALA A 1005 37.27 5.88 20.83
N LEU A 1006 37.69 4.71 21.34
CA LEU A 1006 38.81 4.60 22.29
C LEU A 1006 40.11 5.10 21.66
N GLU A 1007 40.38 4.71 20.41
CA GLU A 1007 41.55 5.16 19.65
C GLU A 1007 41.54 6.67 19.41
N ALA A 1008 40.41 7.20 18.92
CA ALA A 1008 40.27 8.63 18.66
C ALA A 1008 40.43 9.47 19.94
N ALA A 1009 39.89 9.00 21.07
CA ALA A 1009 40.06 9.65 22.37
C ALA A 1009 41.53 9.62 22.84
N LEU A 1010 42.22 8.50 22.63
CA LEU A 1010 43.63 8.35 23.01
C LEU A 1010 44.54 9.24 22.15
N GLN A 1011 44.29 9.29 20.84
CA GLN A 1011 45.00 10.18 19.90
C GLN A 1011 44.77 11.65 20.24
N LEU A 1012 43.52 12.03 20.54
CA LEU A 1012 43.18 13.40 20.91
C LEU A 1012 43.86 13.81 22.21
N LEU A 1013 43.88 12.93 23.21
CA LEU A 1013 44.60 13.15 24.47
C LEU A 1013 46.11 13.31 24.22
N TRP A 1014 46.72 12.42 23.43
CA TRP A 1014 48.14 12.53 23.07
C TRP A 1014 48.47 13.87 22.42
N ALA A 1015 47.67 14.32 21.45
CA ALA A 1015 47.88 15.58 20.75
C ALA A 1015 47.87 16.78 21.72
N HIS A 1016 46.91 16.82 22.65
CA HIS A 1016 46.83 17.88 23.67
C HIS A 1016 48.00 17.83 24.66
N LEU A 1017 48.40 16.64 25.11
CA LEU A 1017 49.55 16.47 26.00
C LEU A 1017 50.86 16.87 25.34
N HIS A 1018 51.01 16.62 24.03
CA HIS A 1018 52.17 17.06 23.27
C HIS A 1018 52.29 18.59 23.25
N VAL A 1019 51.17 19.30 23.15
CA VAL A 1019 51.17 20.76 23.26
C VAL A 1019 51.52 21.20 24.67
N TYR A 1020 50.82 20.65 25.68
CA TYR A 1020 50.93 21.08 27.07
C TYR A 1020 52.24 20.73 27.76
N LEU A 1021 52.86 19.60 27.43
CA LEU A 1021 54.02 19.07 28.16
C LEU A 1021 55.33 19.08 27.34
N ARG A 1022 55.28 19.31 26.02
CA ARG A 1022 56.48 19.37 25.15
C ARG A 1022 56.68 20.72 24.45
N LEU A 1023 55.67 21.26 23.77
CA LEU A 1023 55.83 22.49 22.97
C LEU A 1023 55.88 23.76 23.81
N THR A 1024 55.35 23.70 25.01
CA THR A 1024 55.34 24.76 26.02
C THR A 1024 56.76 25.11 26.52
N ALA A 1025 57.72 24.17 26.48
CA ALA A 1025 59.07 24.35 27.01
C ALA A 1025 60.03 25.23 26.16
N ALA A 1026 59.61 25.73 24.99
CA ALA A 1026 60.46 26.52 24.09
C ALA A 1026 60.02 28.00 24.02
N PRO A 1027 60.92 28.99 24.25
CA PRO A 1027 60.58 30.41 24.14
C PRO A 1027 60.47 30.82 22.67
N GLN A 1028 59.32 31.35 22.24
CA GLN A 1028 59.11 31.94 20.91
C GLN A 1028 58.51 33.37 21.04
N PRO A 1029 58.94 34.33 20.19
CA PRO A 1029 58.55 35.74 20.28
C PRO A 1029 57.13 36.01 19.75
N VAL A 1030 56.45 36.97 20.37
CA VAL A 1030 55.03 37.30 20.16
C VAL A 1030 54.85 38.15 18.89
N SER A 1031 53.98 37.73 17.97
CA SER A 1031 53.32 38.64 17.01
C SER A 1031 51.81 38.67 17.28
N ALA A 1032 51.24 39.87 17.26
CA ALA A 1032 49.88 40.16 17.68
C ALA A 1032 48.94 40.22 16.47
N THR A 1033 48.02 39.27 16.38
CA THR A 1033 46.76 39.42 15.64
C THR A 1033 45.63 38.77 16.45
N GLY A 1034 44.54 39.52 16.63
CA GLY A 1034 43.44 39.17 17.52
C GLY A 1034 42.53 38.09 16.93
N ASP A 1035 42.76 36.84 17.34
CA ASP A 1035 41.83 35.73 17.19
C ASP A 1035 41.37 35.26 18.58
N LEU A 1036 40.05 35.12 18.78
CA LEU A 1036 39.42 34.67 20.04
C LEU A 1036 39.57 33.15 20.32
N SER A 1037 40.58 32.50 19.74
CA SER A 1037 41.03 31.15 20.12
C SER A 1037 42.25 31.25 21.02
N VAL A 1038 42.29 30.50 22.12
CA VAL A 1038 43.39 30.53 23.09
C VAL A 1038 44.72 30.19 22.39
N SER A 1039 45.49 31.22 22.01
CA SER A 1039 46.90 31.09 21.60
C SER A 1039 47.67 30.33 22.69
N VAL A 1040 48.68 29.52 22.33
CA VAL A 1040 49.59 28.85 23.28
C VAL A 1040 50.03 29.79 24.42
N SER A 1041 50.24 31.08 24.13
CA SER A 1041 50.62 32.10 25.10
C SER A 1041 49.50 32.48 26.10
N MET A 1042 48.23 32.35 25.72
CA MET A 1042 47.08 32.46 26.63
C MET A 1042 46.77 31.13 27.35
N ALA A 1043 47.01 29.97 26.73
CA ALA A 1043 46.83 28.67 27.41
C ALA A 1043 47.81 28.52 28.58
N TRP A 1044 49.03 29.01 28.40
CA TRP A 1044 50.05 29.17 29.47
C TRP A 1044 49.64 30.15 30.58
N ARG A 1045 48.92 31.22 30.25
CA ARG A 1045 48.47 32.23 31.24
C ARG A 1045 47.16 31.86 31.93
N ALA A 1046 46.34 31.03 31.29
CA ALA A 1046 45.05 30.56 31.81
C ALA A 1046 45.18 29.29 32.68
N ALA A 1047 46.13 28.40 32.35
CA ALA A 1047 46.54 27.35 33.27
C ALA A 1047 47.42 27.98 34.34
N GLY A 1048 46.85 28.33 35.49
CA GLY A 1048 47.62 28.79 36.64
C GLY A 1048 48.78 27.83 36.92
N GLY A 1049 49.92 28.33 37.41
CA GLY A 1049 51.15 27.54 37.57
C GLY A 1049 51.04 26.23 38.37
N GLU A 1050 49.92 25.95 39.04
CA GLU A 1050 49.63 24.70 39.75
C GLU A 1050 48.85 23.65 38.92
N GLU A 1051 48.14 24.01 37.83
CA GLU A 1051 47.26 23.08 37.09
C GLU A 1051 48.03 22.02 36.27
N LEU A 1052 49.17 22.37 35.67
CA LEU A 1052 50.00 21.45 34.89
C LEU A 1052 50.72 20.38 35.76
N PRO A 1053 51.31 20.73 36.91
CA PRO A 1053 51.80 19.76 37.89
C PRO A 1053 50.72 18.80 38.39
N GLU A 1054 49.51 19.31 38.66
CA GLU A 1054 48.37 18.48 39.07
C GLU A 1054 47.87 17.56 37.96
N LEU A 1055 47.79 18.06 36.73
CA LEU A 1055 47.50 17.27 35.53
C LEU A 1055 48.52 16.13 35.39
N ARG A 1056 49.82 16.41 35.51
CA ARG A 1056 50.89 15.40 35.44
C ARG A 1056 50.73 14.34 36.53
N LYS A 1057 50.50 14.77 37.79
CA LYS A 1057 50.32 13.86 38.93
C LYS A 1057 49.10 12.96 38.75
N GLY A 1058 47.97 13.50 38.32
CA GLY A 1058 46.76 12.70 38.11
C GLY A 1058 46.83 11.82 36.86
N LEU A 1059 47.51 12.24 35.79
CA LEU A 1059 47.79 11.38 34.63
C LEU A 1059 48.70 10.22 35.01
N ALA A 1060 49.72 10.44 35.86
CA ALA A 1060 50.57 9.38 36.38
C ALA A 1060 49.78 8.34 37.21
N ALA A 1061 48.76 8.78 37.95
CA ALA A 1061 47.88 7.88 38.70
C ALA A 1061 47.00 7.01 37.79
N VAL A 1062 46.52 7.57 36.68
CA VAL A 1062 45.66 6.84 35.72
C VAL A 1062 46.46 5.94 34.77
N PHE A 1063 47.57 6.43 34.19
CA PHE A 1063 48.45 5.67 33.28
C PHE A 1063 49.44 4.76 34.03
N ASN A 1064 48.96 4.09 35.08
CA ASN A 1064 49.69 3.04 35.78
C ASN A 1064 49.85 1.78 34.90
N ASP A 1065 50.70 0.85 35.33
CA ASP A 1065 51.03 -0.34 34.54
C ASP A 1065 49.79 -1.18 34.18
N ARG A 1066 48.85 -1.34 35.11
CA ARG A 1066 47.59 -2.06 34.90
C ARG A 1066 46.74 -1.43 33.79
N PHE A 1067 46.58 -0.11 33.77
CA PHE A 1067 45.79 0.57 32.74
C PHE A 1067 46.46 0.48 31.37
N THR A 1068 47.79 0.62 31.31
CA THR A 1068 48.53 0.44 30.04
C THR A 1068 48.46 -0.99 29.51
N GLU A 1069 48.57 -2.00 30.37
CA GLU A 1069 48.41 -3.40 29.97
C GLU A 1069 47.02 -3.64 29.40
N GLN A 1070 45.97 -3.13 30.06
CA GLN A 1070 44.60 -3.26 29.57
C GLN A 1070 44.38 -2.58 28.21
N LEU A 1071 45.01 -1.43 27.95
CA LEU A 1071 44.93 -0.76 26.65
C LEU A 1071 45.66 -1.55 25.56
N ILE A 1072 46.85 -2.10 25.84
CA ILE A 1072 47.58 -2.97 24.91
C ILE A 1072 46.80 -4.27 24.65
N ASP A 1073 46.12 -4.80 25.66
CA ASP A 1073 45.28 -6.00 25.56
C ASP A 1073 44.20 -5.86 24.49
N THR A 1074 43.64 -4.66 24.33
CA THR A 1074 42.65 -4.37 23.28
C THR A 1074 43.19 -4.57 21.87
N ALA A 1075 44.52 -4.51 21.68
CA ALA A 1075 45.21 -4.64 20.39
C ALA A 1075 45.68 -6.08 20.07
N LYS A 1076 45.52 -7.06 20.98
CA LYS A 1076 46.08 -8.42 20.80
C LYS A 1076 45.58 -9.16 19.54
N ASN A 1077 44.33 -8.94 19.14
CA ASN A 1077 43.69 -9.61 17.99
C ASN A 1077 43.58 -8.70 16.75
N GLN A 1078 44.54 -7.79 16.55
CA GLN A 1078 44.56 -6.83 15.44
C GLN A 1078 45.79 -6.98 14.55
N PRO A 1079 45.80 -6.33 13.36
CA PRO A 1079 47.00 -6.28 12.53
C PRO A 1079 48.20 -5.74 13.32
N PRO A 1080 49.42 -6.26 13.10
CA PRO A 1080 50.61 -5.86 13.85
C PRO A 1080 50.86 -4.36 13.81
N ALA A 1081 50.70 -3.71 12.64
CA ALA A 1081 50.85 -2.26 12.49
C ALA A 1081 49.94 -1.44 13.43
N TYR A 1082 48.75 -1.95 13.74
CA TYR A 1082 47.84 -1.29 14.67
C TYR A 1082 48.33 -1.40 16.11
N ARG A 1083 48.80 -2.60 16.50
CA ARG A 1083 49.36 -2.83 17.82
C ARG A 1083 50.60 -1.98 18.06
N ASP A 1084 51.49 -1.91 17.07
CA ASP A 1084 52.69 -1.08 17.10
C ASP A 1084 52.34 0.40 17.28
N PHE A 1085 51.31 0.90 16.58
CA PHE A 1085 50.84 2.28 16.73
C PHE A 1085 50.37 2.60 18.16
N VAL A 1086 49.56 1.73 18.77
CA VAL A 1086 49.06 1.93 20.14
C VAL A 1086 50.21 1.85 21.15
N GLU A 1087 51.15 0.91 20.98
CA GLU A 1087 52.33 0.78 21.83
C GLU A 1087 53.23 2.03 21.76
N VAL A 1088 53.46 2.56 20.55
CA VAL A 1088 54.24 3.81 20.35
C VAL A 1088 53.54 5.00 21.01
N LEU A 1089 52.24 5.16 20.78
CA LEU A 1089 51.47 6.29 21.31
C LEU A 1089 51.44 6.27 22.85
N LEU A 1090 51.28 5.08 23.45
CA LEU A 1090 51.33 4.91 24.91
C LEU A 1090 52.73 5.16 25.48
N LYS A 1091 53.79 4.69 24.81
CA LYS A 1091 55.17 4.97 25.19
C LYS A 1091 55.45 6.47 25.18
N ASP A 1092 54.93 7.18 24.18
CA ASP A 1092 55.11 8.61 24.04
C ASP A 1092 54.33 9.39 25.11
N ILE A 1093 53.07 9.01 25.41
CA ILE A 1093 52.29 9.56 26.53
C ILE A 1093 53.04 9.35 27.86
N LYS A 1094 53.51 8.13 28.14
CA LYS A 1094 54.30 7.84 29.37
C LYS A 1094 55.57 8.67 29.44
N SER A 1095 56.28 8.82 28.32
CA SER A 1095 57.48 9.67 28.22
C SER A 1095 57.15 11.14 28.54
N MET A 1096 56.06 11.67 27.99
CA MET A 1096 55.62 13.04 28.29
C MET A 1096 55.26 13.23 29.77
N ILE A 1097 54.60 12.24 30.40
CA ILE A 1097 54.26 12.29 31.84
C ILE A 1097 55.54 12.19 32.71
N GLN A 1098 56.53 11.40 32.30
CA GLN A 1098 57.74 11.13 33.08
C GLN A 1098 58.82 12.22 32.94
N PHE A 1099 58.98 12.81 31.75
CA PHE A 1099 60.11 13.67 31.40
C PHE A 1099 59.74 15.12 31.01
N SER A 1100 58.48 15.55 31.20
CA SER A 1100 58.09 16.96 30.96
C SER A 1100 58.94 17.92 31.83
N SER A 1101 59.47 18.98 31.23
CA SER A 1101 60.34 19.98 31.86
C SER A 1101 59.60 21.01 32.74
N LEU A 1102 58.47 20.61 33.33
CA LEU A 1102 57.69 21.43 34.25
C LEU A 1102 58.47 21.76 35.53
#